data_AF-A0A498GZR9-F1
#
_entry.id   AF-A0A498GZR9-F1
#
_cell.length_a   1.000
_cell.length_b   1.000
_cell.length_c   1.000
_cell.angle_alpha   90.00
_cell.angle_beta   90.00
_cell.angle_gamma   90.00
#
_symmetry.space_group_name_H-M   'P 1'
#
loop_
_entity.id
_entity.type
_entity.pdbx_description
1 polymer ?
#
loop_
_entity_poly.entity_id
_entity_poly.type
_entity_poly.pdbx_seq_one_letter_code
_entity_poly.pdbx_strand_id
1 'polypeptide(L)'
;MHNERCSVCKDTVERLLREIYGEVRRNYRIKIGTLPEDYHGQRIYGQLSTIYSALQNCRGSTEFVRARNIEADYFVPEPGFIVEFDESQHFTEPRKIALSYYPSDLKTGFSREAWVKHCDEIHAHDDEPPFRDEQRAWYDTLRDFLPEIKGFLPTVRLYAKEREWCRMDPSKDEDREKMKNIISERQRNTDIEAIADPNPKFGRVIIAGPWEGNITRAKALMEDIIQQWPTQDRVAFFVTPGAFLRFPWPEHFPAPSDNLHPPEETLTLLRNTAQEYCDRLLDEKLRSDLARHADYLTIGIDSADETKSNGYQVEFVAVVDLKTNQYFWTGKSYPDSPQQNRLIRVSDLSSHFIQIPIGKVMVLGCHDLKMFSNRGRAAANTVPGSTWRKTVHQEIDQLITQEKPVIILQHPHTTDRYRSWYTEWNELASRCPPEVTYISSGLYYYYGEKCRSSLADVRKYTRRGPSIDFVVHVEGTHQSTATIAENLPGKTKPEEPEKRIPAKAQKQYHPEFENLIETYREMAGPLFRKGGTSSKENYVVKIKEMPPGVMYYFCHFPQEKKFSVELAVNKARAPQFETMIRDLKQKPFERLPDSTFWEQKTKDGTWLRLQFFYPDDAPAFTVVQGMFDLIDQSYPEIAQY
;
A
#
# COMPACT_ATOMS: atom_id res chain seq x y z
N MET A 1 -12.85 -8.81 -40.27
CA MET A 1 -13.08 -7.34 -40.30
C MET A 1 -13.57 -6.97 -38.91
N HIS A 2 -12.93 -6.01 -38.24
CA HIS A 2 -13.35 -5.57 -36.91
C HIS A 2 -14.65 -4.75 -37.01
N ASN A 3 -15.63 -5.08 -36.17
CA ASN A 3 -16.87 -4.34 -35.95
C ASN A 3 -17.38 -4.64 -34.54
N GLU A 4 -18.48 -3.99 -34.12
CA GLU A 4 -19.04 -4.15 -32.77
C GLU A 4 -19.49 -5.58 -32.43
N ARG A 5 -19.78 -6.42 -33.43
CA ARG A 5 -20.17 -7.84 -33.27
C ARG A 5 -19.02 -8.81 -33.51
N CYS A 6 -17.78 -8.32 -33.47
CA CYS A 6 -16.61 -9.17 -33.74
C CYS A 6 -16.45 -10.22 -32.63
N SER A 7 -16.73 -11.48 -32.94
CA SER A 7 -16.56 -12.60 -32.00
C SER A 7 -15.12 -12.71 -31.50
N VAL A 8 -14.15 -12.43 -32.38
CA VAL A 8 -12.71 -12.44 -32.04
C VAL A 8 -12.38 -11.41 -30.95
N CYS A 9 -13.04 -10.25 -30.91
CA CYS A 9 -12.83 -9.28 -29.82
C CYS A 9 -13.22 -9.88 -28.48
N LYS A 10 -14.42 -10.48 -28.40
CA LYS A 10 -14.92 -11.12 -27.18
C LYS A 10 -14.04 -12.29 -26.74
N ASP A 11 -13.60 -13.11 -27.69
CA ASP A 11 -12.73 -14.25 -27.40
C ASP A 11 -11.33 -13.80 -26.94
N THR A 12 -10.79 -12.72 -27.52
CA THR A 12 -9.52 -12.14 -27.08
C THR A 12 -9.60 -11.56 -25.66
N VAL A 13 -10.67 -10.84 -25.33
CA VAL A 13 -10.89 -10.31 -23.97
C VAL A 13 -10.97 -11.45 -22.95
N GLU A 14 -11.75 -12.50 -23.24
CA GLU A 14 -11.87 -13.68 -22.38
C GLU A 14 -10.50 -14.32 -22.10
N ARG A 15 -9.71 -14.51 -23.15
CA ARG A 15 -8.36 -15.09 -23.04
C ARG A 15 -7.42 -14.21 -22.25
N LEU A 16 -7.40 -12.90 -22.49
CA LEU A 16 -6.58 -11.97 -21.71
C LEU A 16 -6.95 -12.02 -20.22
N LEU A 17 -8.25 -11.99 -19.88
CA LEU A 17 -8.70 -12.09 -18.50
C LEU A 17 -8.26 -13.42 -17.87
N ARG A 18 -8.36 -14.54 -18.61
CA ARG A 18 -7.94 -15.86 -18.15
C ARG A 18 -6.43 -15.95 -17.88
N GLU A 19 -5.61 -15.35 -18.73
CA GLU A 19 -4.16 -15.29 -18.51
C GLU A 19 -3.77 -14.41 -17.30
N ILE A 20 -4.58 -13.39 -16.98
CA ILE A 20 -4.29 -12.45 -15.89
C ILE A 20 -4.80 -12.96 -14.54
N TYR A 21 -6.03 -13.49 -14.50
CA TYR A 21 -6.75 -13.81 -13.26
C TYR A 21 -7.04 -15.30 -13.08
N GLY A 22 -6.67 -16.15 -14.04
CA GLY A 22 -6.97 -17.58 -14.00
C GLY A 22 -8.41 -17.86 -14.41
N GLU A 23 -9.28 -18.22 -13.45
CA GLU A 23 -10.64 -18.64 -13.79
C GLU A 23 -11.48 -17.47 -14.34
N VAL A 24 -12.12 -17.69 -15.49
CA VAL A 24 -13.09 -16.75 -16.09
C VAL A 24 -14.28 -17.53 -16.61
N ARG A 25 -15.48 -17.14 -16.20
CA ARG A 25 -16.75 -17.75 -16.61
C ARG A 25 -17.49 -16.81 -17.56
N ARG A 26 -17.71 -17.25 -18.79
CA ARG A 26 -18.45 -16.50 -19.80
C ARG A 26 -19.97 -16.66 -19.62
N ASN A 27 -20.74 -15.62 -19.92
CA ASN A 27 -22.21 -15.63 -19.85
C ASN A 27 -22.71 -16.16 -18.49
N TYR A 28 -22.06 -15.71 -17.42
CA TYR A 28 -22.27 -16.26 -16.09
C TYR A 28 -23.55 -15.70 -15.48
N ARG A 29 -24.46 -16.60 -15.08
CA ARG A 29 -25.71 -16.22 -14.42
C ARG A 29 -25.51 -15.97 -12.94
N ILE A 30 -25.70 -14.72 -12.54
CA ILE A 30 -25.56 -14.26 -11.17
C ILE A 30 -26.95 -14.26 -10.51
N LYS A 31 -27.05 -15.00 -9.41
CA LYS A 31 -28.29 -15.11 -8.63
C LYS A 31 -28.45 -13.91 -7.70
N ILE A 32 -29.29 -12.96 -8.09
CA ILE A 32 -29.73 -11.79 -7.33
C ILE A 32 -31.24 -11.57 -7.52
N GLY A 33 -31.83 -10.72 -6.67
CA GLY A 33 -33.15 -10.15 -6.94
C GLY A 33 -33.14 -9.28 -8.20
N THR A 34 -34.25 -9.27 -8.94
CA THR A 34 -34.38 -8.48 -10.17
C THR A 34 -35.49 -7.45 -10.12
N LEU A 35 -36.24 -7.41 -9.02
CA LEU A 35 -37.21 -6.38 -8.72
C LEU A 35 -36.65 -5.45 -7.62
N PRO A 36 -37.00 -4.15 -7.62
CA PRO A 36 -36.61 -3.26 -6.53
C PRO A 36 -36.99 -3.80 -5.15
N GLU A 37 -38.13 -4.45 -5.04
CA GLU A 37 -38.67 -5.00 -3.80
C GLU A 37 -37.78 -6.08 -3.18
N ASP A 38 -36.97 -6.76 -3.98
CA ASP A 38 -36.01 -7.76 -3.50
C ASP A 38 -34.92 -7.14 -2.60
N TYR A 39 -34.79 -5.81 -2.62
CA TYR A 39 -33.80 -5.04 -1.87
C TYR A 39 -34.39 -4.27 -0.69
N HIS A 40 -35.66 -4.49 -0.32
CA HIS A 40 -36.30 -3.83 0.83
C HIS A 40 -35.42 -3.90 2.10
N GLY A 41 -35.24 -2.74 2.75
CA GLY A 41 -34.41 -2.62 3.95
C GLY A 41 -32.90 -2.49 3.68
N GLN A 42 -32.44 -2.57 2.44
CA GLN A 42 -31.05 -2.29 2.07
C GLN A 42 -30.87 -0.82 1.68
N ARG A 43 -29.65 -0.30 1.85
CA ARG A 43 -29.29 1.11 1.54
C ARG A 43 -29.61 1.50 0.10
N ILE A 44 -29.46 0.56 -0.83
CA ILE A 44 -29.65 0.77 -2.27
C ILE A 44 -31.12 0.77 -2.73
N TYR A 45 -32.06 0.35 -1.87
CA TYR A 45 -33.47 0.18 -2.23
C TYR A 45 -34.11 1.45 -2.81
N GLY A 46 -33.95 2.59 -2.14
CA GLY A 46 -34.55 3.85 -2.57
C GLY A 46 -34.02 4.30 -3.94
N GLN A 47 -32.73 4.07 -4.19
CA GLN A 47 -32.10 4.43 -5.45
C GLN A 47 -32.55 3.53 -6.60
N LEU A 48 -32.54 2.21 -6.38
CA LEU A 48 -33.03 1.24 -7.37
C LEU A 48 -34.51 1.46 -7.69
N SER A 49 -35.34 1.78 -6.69
CA SER A 49 -36.77 2.10 -6.88
C SER A 49 -36.96 3.37 -7.71
N THR A 50 -36.12 4.38 -7.51
CA THR A 50 -36.15 5.64 -8.27
C THR A 50 -35.78 5.39 -9.73
N ILE A 51 -34.69 4.66 -9.99
CA ILE A 51 -34.26 4.28 -11.34
C ILE A 51 -35.35 3.47 -12.04
N TYR A 52 -35.90 2.46 -11.35
CA TYR A 52 -36.97 1.61 -11.88
C TYR A 52 -38.19 2.43 -12.31
N SER A 53 -38.66 3.33 -11.45
CA SER A 53 -39.80 4.20 -11.73
C SER A 53 -39.51 5.16 -12.89
N ALA A 54 -38.29 5.70 -12.98
CA ALA A 54 -37.89 6.56 -14.09
C ALA A 54 -37.91 5.80 -15.43
N LEU A 55 -37.46 4.55 -15.44
CA LEU A 55 -37.52 3.68 -16.62
C LEU A 55 -38.96 3.37 -17.03
N GLN A 56 -39.86 3.07 -16.08
CA GLN A 56 -41.28 2.85 -16.38
C GLN A 56 -41.92 4.07 -17.06
N ASN A 57 -41.58 5.27 -16.58
CA ASN A 57 -42.11 6.52 -17.09
C ASN A 57 -41.46 6.99 -18.40
N CYS A 58 -40.35 6.39 -18.83
CA CYS A 58 -39.64 6.79 -20.06
C CYS A 58 -40.52 6.65 -21.30
N ARG A 59 -41.16 5.49 -21.49
CA ARG A 59 -42.11 5.22 -22.60
C ARG A 59 -43.45 4.64 -22.15
N GLY A 60 -43.71 4.60 -20.84
CA GLY A 60 -44.94 4.05 -20.25
C GLY A 60 -44.96 2.52 -20.11
N SER A 61 -43.82 1.86 -20.27
CA SER A 61 -43.68 0.42 -20.11
C SER A 61 -43.60 0.04 -18.63
N THR A 62 -44.70 -0.41 -18.04
CA THR A 62 -44.76 -0.72 -16.60
C THR A 62 -44.18 -2.09 -16.23
N GLU A 63 -44.09 -3.03 -17.19
CA GLU A 63 -43.59 -4.39 -16.97
C GLU A 63 -42.46 -4.77 -17.95
N PHE A 64 -41.21 -4.48 -17.56
CA PHE A 64 -40.02 -4.80 -18.38
C PHE A 64 -39.09 -5.85 -17.75
N VAL A 65 -39.29 -6.26 -16.50
CA VAL A 65 -38.49 -7.32 -15.85
C VAL A 65 -39.08 -8.69 -16.18
N ARG A 66 -38.28 -9.55 -16.82
CA ARG A 66 -38.71 -10.90 -17.24
C ARG A 66 -37.86 -12.03 -16.68
N ALA A 67 -36.56 -11.79 -16.45
CA ALA A 67 -35.63 -12.73 -15.83
C ALA A 67 -35.55 -12.53 -14.31
N ARG A 68 -35.28 -13.64 -13.59
CA ARG A 68 -35.00 -13.70 -12.14
C ARG A 68 -33.50 -13.80 -11.82
N ASN A 69 -32.66 -13.48 -12.78
CA ASN A 69 -31.21 -13.44 -12.68
C ASN A 69 -30.68 -12.44 -13.71
N ILE A 70 -29.45 -12.01 -13.50
CA ILE A 70 -28.68 -11.25 -14.49
C ILE A 70 -27.57 -12.15 -15.03
N GLU A 71 -27.24 -11.98 -16.30
CA GLU A 71 -26.14 -12.68 -16.96
C GLU A 71 -25.01 -11.67 -17.20
N ALA A 72 -23.78 -12.01 -16.83
CA ALA A 72 -22.62 -11.18 -17.11
C ALA A 72 -21.82 -11.75 -18.28
N ASP A 73 -21.27 -10.89 -19.16
CA ASP A 73 -20.46 -11.35 -20.30
C ASP A 73 -19.25 -12.16 -19.81
N TYR A 74 -18.54 -11.64 -18.80
CA TYR A 74 -17.46 -12.34 -18.11
C TYR A 74 -17.57 -12.14 -16.60
N PHE A 75 -17.46 -13.25 -15.86
CA PHE A 75 -17.30 -13.23 -14.41
C PHE A 75 -15.92 -13.77 -14.04
N VAL A 76 -15.18 -13.00 -13.24
CA VAL A 76 -13.86 -13.34 -12.71
C VAL A 76 -14.03 -13.63 -11.21
N PRO A 77 -14.04 -14.91 -10.79
CA PRO A 77 -14.36 -15.28 -9.41
C PRO A 77 -13.36 -14.75 -8.38
N GLU A 78 -12.08 -14.68 -8.75
CA GLU A 78 -11.00 -14.18 -7.90
C GLU A 78 -10.28 -13.06 -8.66
N PRO A 79 -10.35 -11.79 -8.22
CA PRO A 79 -10.82 -11.30 -6.91
C PRO A 79 -12.33 -11.05 -6.75
N GLY A 80 -13.17 -11.39 -7.74
CA GLY A 80 -14.63 -11.27 -7.61
C GLY A 80 -15.20 -10.01 -8.27
N PHE A 81 -15.30 -10.02 -9.60
CA PHE A 81 -15.89 -8.93 -10.37
C PHE A 81 -16.45 -9.39 -11.72
N ILE A 82 -17.18 -8.51 -12.39
CA ILE A 82 -17.67 -8.76 -13.75
C ILE A 82 -17.09 -7.76 -14.76
N VAL A 83 -16.98 -8.23 -16.00
CA VAL A 83 -16.67 -7.40 -17.16
C VAL A 83 -17.83 -7.51 -18.15
N GLU A 84 -18.43 -6.37 -18.51
CA GLU A 84 -19.42 -6.25 -19.59
C GLU A 84 -18.74 -5.72 -20.86
N PHE A 85 -19.09 -6.29 -22.01
CA PHE A 85 -18.61 -5.88 -23.32
C PHE A 85 -19.73 -5.19 -24.10
N ASP A 86 -19.81 -3.87 -23.94
CA ASP A 86 -20.93 -3.06 -24.41
C ASP A 86 -20.85 -2.81 -25.92
N GLU A 87 -21.84 -3.33 -26.64
CA GLU A 87 -22.12 -3.00 -28.04
C GLU A 87 -23.01 -1.75 -28.17
N SER A 88 -23.12 -1.17 -29.37
CA SER A 88 -23.90 0.06 -29.61
C SER A 88 -25.33 0.01 -29.07
N GLN A 89 -25.95 -1.19 -29.03
CA GLN A 89 -27.31 -1.42 -28.52
C GLN A 89 -27.50 -1.14 -27.00
N HIS A 90 -26.42 -0.96 -26.23
CA HIS A 90 -26.51 -0.59 -24.81
C HIS A 90 -26.64 0.92 -24.59
N PHE A 91 -26.40 1.73 -25.62
CA PHE A 91 -26.34 3.19 -25.50
C PHE A 91 -27.65 3.83 -25.95
N THR A 92 -28.69 3.63 -25.14
CA THR A 92 -30.08 4.03 -25.40
C THR A 92 -30.54 5.17 -24.47
N GLU A 93 -31.66 5.82 -24.78
CA GLU A 93 -32.23 6.86 -23.89
C GLU A 93 -32.60 6.30 -22.50
N PRO A 94 -33.24 5.11 -22.36
CA PRO A 94 -33.44 4.49 -21.05
C PRO A 94 -32.13 4.26 -20.27
N ARG A 95 -31.03 3.90 -20.95
CA ARG A 95 -29.73 3.72 -20.28
C ARG A 95 -29.21 5.04 -19.72
N LYS A 96 -29.30 6.12 -20.50
CA LYS A 96 -28.95 7.48 -20.06
C LYS A 96 -29.76 7.90 -18.83
N ILE A 97 -31.08 7.68 -18.86
CA ILE A 97 -31.96 7.97 -17.73
C ILE A 97 -31.49 7.21 -16.50
N ALA A 98 -31.26 5.90 -16.60
CA ALA A 98 -30.77 5.11 -15.46
C ALA A 98 -29.47 5.67 -14.87
N LEU A 99 -28.46 5.96 -15.72
CA LEU A 99 -27.17 6.50 -15.30
C LEU A 99 -27.30 7.87 -14.59
N SER A 100 -28.22 8.72 -15.02
CA SER A 100 -28.45 10.03 -14.39
C SER A 100 -28.95 9.96 -12.95
N TYR A 101 -29.53 8.83 -12.56
CA TYR A 101 -29.98 8.53 -11.21
C TYR A 101 -28.99 7.64 -10.45
N TYR A 102 -27.75 7.44 -10.92
CA TYR A 102 -26.76 6.74 -10.09
C TYR A 102 -26.31 7.66 -8.94
N PRO A 103 -26.18 7.17 -7.70
CA PRO A 103 -25.75 8.02 -6.60
C PRO A 103 -24.28 8.36 -6.79
N SER A 104 -23.86 9.55 -6.37
CA SER A 104 -22.52 10.07 -6.66
C SER A 104 -21.41 9.20 -6.08
N ASP A 105 -21.68 8.52 -4.96
CA ASP A 105 -20.78 7.62 -4.24
C ASP A 105 -20.82 6.15 -4.71
N LEU A 106 -21.66 5.80 -5.70
CA LEU A 106 -21.63 4.46 -6.30
C LEU A 106 -20.34 4.29 -7.11
N LYS A 107 -19.61 3.23 -6.77
CA LYS A 107 -18.32 2.87 -7.36
C LYS A 107 -18.55 2.11 -8.67
N THR A 108 -18.25 2.74 -9.81
CA THR A 108 -18.40 2.12 -11.14
C THR A 108 -17.06 1.87 -11.80
N GLY A 109 -16.93 0.74 -12.50
CA GLY A 109 -15.73 0.40 -13.28
C GLY A 109 -15.66 1.07 -14.65
N PHE A 110 -16.29 2.23 -14.80
CA PHE A 110 -16.43 2.97 -16.07
C PHE A 110 -16.84 4.42 -15.77
N SER A 111 -16.61 5.33 -16.71
CA SER A 111 -17.06 6.73 -16.60
C SER A 111 -18.54 6.83 -16.94
N ARG A 112 -19.35 7.25 -15.98
CA ARG A 112 -20.79 7.50 -16.18
C ARG A 112 -21.01 8.56 -17.26
N GLU A 113 -20.21 9.63 -17.23
CA GLU A 113 -20.28 10.75 -18.15
C GLU A 113 -19.96 10.33 -19.57
N ALA A 114 -18.93 9.50 -19.76
CA ALA A 114 -18.59 8.94 -21.07
C ALA A 114 -19.71 8.02 -21.60
N TRP A 115 -20.31 7.19 -20.74
CA TRP A 115 -21.42 6.31 -21.14
C TRP A 115 -22.70 7.11 -21.46
N VAL A 116 -23.00 8.17 -20.69
CA VAL A 116 -24.09 9.10 -21.01
C VAL A 116 -23.84 9.77 -22.36
N LYS A 117 -22.62 10.26 -22.60
CA LYS A 117 -22.23 10.84 -23.88
C LYS A 117 -22.37 9.84 -25.03
N HIS A 118 -22.01 8.58 -24.83
CA HIS A 118 -22.24 7.55 -25.84
C HIS A 118 -23.74 7.30 -26.10
N CYS A 119 -24.61 7.38 -25.09
CA CYS A 119 -26.05 7.33 -25.30
C CYS A 119 -26.53 8.53 -26.15
N ASP A 120 -25.97 9.72 -25.93
CA ASP A 120 -26.26 10.93 -26.70
C ASP A 120 -25.67 10.91 -28.12
N GLU A 121 -24.59 10.18 -28.37
CA GLU A 121 -23.97 10.14 -29.71
C GLU A 121 -24.52 9.01 -30.57
N ILE A 122 -24.75 7.84 -29.96
CA ILE A 122 -25.17 6.63 -30.66
C ILE A 122 -26.68 6.59 -30.82
N HIS A 123 -27.42 7.07 -29.82
CA HIS A 123 -28.88 7.09 -29.79
C HIS A 123 -29.49 5.75 -30.27
N ALA A 124 -28.97 4.63 -29.73
CA ALA A 124 -29.48 3.32 -30.09
C ALA A 124 -30.91 3.15 -29.55
N HIS A 125 -31.69 2.35 -30.27
CA HIS A 125 -33.11 2.19 -30.01
C HIS A 125 -33.61 0.85 -30.56
N ASP A 126 -34.35 0.10 -29.75
CA ASP A 126 -34.91 -1.22 -30.09
C ASP A 126 -36.26 -1.39 -29.37
N ASP A 127 -37.35 -1.18 -30.11
CA ASP A 127 -38.74 -1.20 -29.61
C ASP A 127 -39.41 -2.58 -29.70
N GLU A 128 -38.68 -3.66 -29.97
CA GLU A 128 -39.32 -4.97 -30.22
C GLU A 128 -38.78 -6.07 -29.31
N PRO A 129 -39.42 -6.38 -28.15
CA PRO A 129 -40.71 -5.85 -27.70
C PRO A 129 -40.60 -4.40 -27.17
N PRO A 130 -41.74 -3.68 -27.01
CA PRO A 130 -41.76 -2.24 -26.66
C PRO A 130 -41.01 -1.82 -25.40
N PHE A 131 -40.66 -2.80 -24.55
CA PHE A 131 -40.00 -2.61 -23.27
C PHE A 131 -38.50 -2.98 -23.28
N ARG A 132 -37.93 -3.31 -24.45
CA ARG A 132 -36.62 -3.95 -24.53
C ARG A 132 -35.49 -3.05 -24.05
N ASP A 133 -35.50 -1.76 -24.38
CA ASP A 133 -34.44 -0.86 -23.93
C ASP A 133 -34.53 -0.55 -22.44
N GLU A 134 -35.75 -0.45 -21.87
CA GLU A 134 -35.95 -0.35 -20.41
C GLU A 134 -35.43 -1.60 -19.70
N GLN A 135 -35.72 -2.78 -20.27
CA GLN A 135 -35.22 -4.05 -19.76
C GLN A 135 -33.68 -4.10 -19.76
N ARG A 136 -33.04 -3.73 -20.88
CA ARG A 136 -31.57 -3.69 -20.98
C ARG A 136 -30.98 -2.71 -19.97
N ALA A 137 -31.50 -1.48 -19.92
CA ALA A 137 -31.04 -0.44 -19.00
C ALA A 137 -31.19 -0.87 -17.53
N TRP A 138 -32.28 -1.57 -17.19
CA TRP A 138 -32.50 -2.09 -15.85
C TRP A 138 -31.52 -3.20 -15.47
N TYR A 139 -31.29 -4.18 -16.36
CA TYR A 139 -30.32 -5.25 -16.06
C TYR A 139 -28.89 -4.74 -16.02
N ASP A 140 -28.54 -3.78 -16.88
CA ASP A 140 -27.27 -3.07 -16.78
C ASP A 140 -27.13 -2.30 -15.45
N THR A 141 -28.23 -1.73 -14.94
CA THR A 141 -28.26 -1.11 -13.61
C THR A 141 -27.94 -2.12 -12.52
N LEU A 142 -28.63 -3.27 -12.50
CA LEU A 142 -28.39 -4.29 -11.48
C LEU A 142 -26.96 -4.85 -11.52
N ARG A 143 -26.36 -4.98 -12.71
CA ARG A 143 -24.95 -5.35 -12.88
C ARG A 143 -24.02 -4.31 -12.27
N ASP A 144 -24.27 -3.02 -12.48
CA ASP A 144 -23.41 -1.95 -11.95
C ASP A 144 -23.52 -1.81 -10.43
N PHE A 145 -24.64 -2.22 -9.83
CA PHE A 145 -24.86 -2.25 -8.39
C PHE A 145 -24.36 -3.54 -7.71
N LEU A 146 -23.78 -4.49 -8.45
CA LEU A 146 -23.20 -5.71 -7.87
C LEU A 146 -22.18 -5.47 -6.75
N PRO A 147 -21.37 -4.40 -6.75
CA PRO A 147 -20.51 -4.08 -5.61
C PRO A 147 -21.29 -3.94 -4.30
N GLU A 148 -22.42 -3.25 -4.31
CA GLU A 148 -23.27 -3.07 -3.13
C GLU A 148 -24.12 -4.31 -2.82
N ILE A 149 -24.52 -5.07 -3.84
CA ILE A 149 -25.41 -6.24 -3.69
C ILE A 149 -24.65 -7.50 -3.24
N LYS A 150 -23.44 -7.71 -3.76
CA LYS A 150 -22.64 -8.94 -3.58
C LYS A 150 -21.27 -8.70 -2.96
N GLY A 151 -20.85 -7.46 -2.75
CA GLY A 151 -19.50 -7.14 -2.30
C GLY A 151 -18.43 -7.34 -3.37
N PHE A 152 -18.82 -7.34 -4.65
CA PHE A 152 -17.88 -7.45 -5.77
C PHE A 152 -17.05 -6.18 -5.94
N LEU A 153 -15.91 -6.28 -6.65
CA LEU A 153 -15.24 -5.07 -7.13
C LEU A 153 -16.11 -4.38 -8.21
N PRO A 154 -15.88 -3.08 -8.48
CA PRO A 154 -16.64 -2.32 -9.47
C PRO A 154 -16.78 -3.04 -10.81
N THR A 155 -18.00 -3.05 -11.34
CA THR A 155 -18.32 -3.62 -12.66
C THR A 155 -17.55 -2.89 -13.75
N VAL A 156 -16.67 -3.60 -14.44
CA VAL A 156 -15.88 -3.03 -15.53
C VAL A 156 -16.69 -3.12 -16.83
N ARG A 157 -16.87 -2.00 -17.52
CA ARG A 157 -17.51 -2.00 -18.84
C ARG A 157 -16.49 -1.68 -19.91
N LEU A 158 -16.43 -2.47 -20.98
CA LEU A 158 -15.59 -2.26 -22.16
C LEU A 158 -16.47 -1.87 -23.35
N TYR A 159 -16.25 -0.71 -23.96
CA TYR A 159 -17.00 -0.32 -25.14
C TYR A 159 -16.41 -1.00 -26.39
N ALA A 160 -17.22 -1.69 -27.17
CA ALA A 160 -16.77 -2.49 -28.31
C ALA A 160 -15.94 -1.69 -29.34
N LYS A 161 -16.22 -0.39 -29.53
CA LYS A 161 -15.50 0.48 -30.48
C LYS A 161 -14.38 1.31 -29.85
N GLU A 162 -14.14 1.20 -28.54
CA GLU A 162 -13.05 1.96 -27.91
C GLU A 162 -11.66 1.45 -28.33
N ARG A 163 -11.59 0.20 -28.83
CA ARG A 163 -10.36 -0.41 -29.34
C ARG A 163 -10.66 -1.57 -30.28
N GLU A 164 -9.73 -1.83 -31.19
CA GLU A 164 -9.68 -3.10 -31.91
C GLU A 164 -9.16 -4.25 -31.02
N TRP A 165 -9.99 -4.71 -30.07
CA TRP A 165 -9.61 -5.74 -29.09
C TRP A 165 -9.02 -7.01 -29.72
N CYS A 166 -9.49 -7.40 -30.90
CA CYS A 166 -9.00 -8.56 -31.65
C CYS A 166 -7.55 -8.43 -32.14
N ARG A 167 -6.91 -7.26 -32.03
CA ARG A 167 -5.48 -7.09 -32.35
C ARG A 167 -4.55 -7.39 -31.18
N MET A 168 -5.08 -7.52 -29.97
CA MET A 168 -4.28 -7.87 -28.79
C MET A 168 -3.95 -9.36 -28.82
N ASP A 169 -2.76 -9.71 -28.34
CA ASP A 169 -2.28 -11.08 -28.27
C ASP A 169 -2.11 -11.52 -26.81
N PRO A 170 -2.97 -12.43 -26.30
CA PRO A 170 -2.86 -12.93 -24.92
C PRO A 170 -1.50 -13.56 -24.58
N SER A 171 -0.76 -14.05 -25.58
CA SER A 171 0.56 -14.64 -25.34
C SER A 171 1.66 -13.59 -25.08
N LYS A 172 1.43 -12.32 -25.42
CA LYS A 172 2.39 -11.24 -25.23
C LYS A 172 2.21 -10.57 -23.87
N ASP A 173 3.30 -10.54 -23.09
CA ASP A 173 3.37 -9.86 -21.79
C ASP A 173 2.88 -8.41 -21.88
N GLU A 174 3.27 -7.69 -22.93
CA GLU A 174 2.88 -6.30 -23.16
C GLU A 174 1.35 -6.12 -23.25
N ASP A 175 0.64 -7.01 -23.94
CA ASP A 175 -0.81 -6.91 -24.11
C ASP A 175 -1.55 -7.39 -22.86
N ARG A 176 -1.00 -8.36 -22.12
CA ARG A 176 -1.50 -8.71 -20.78
C ARG A 176 -1.37 -7.55 -19.81
N GLU A 177 -0.24 -6.85 -19.80
CA GLU A 177 -0.04 -5.67 -18.96
C GLU A 177 -0.94 -4.50 -19.38
N LYS A 178 -1.16 -4.27 -20.69
CA LYS A 178 -2.15 -3.28 -21.16
C LYS A 178 -3.55 -3.59 -20.65
N MET A 179 -3.99 -4.85 -20.77
CA MET A 179 -5.31 -5.25 -20.29
C MET A 179 -5.42 -5.14 -18.77
N LYS A 180 -4.41 -5.60 -18.04
CA LYS A 180 -4.34 -5.46 -16.58
C LYS A 180 -4.43 -4.00 -16.16
N ASN A 181 -3.74 -3.10 -16.87
CA ASN A 181 -3.87 -1.66 -16.64
C ASN A 181 -5.31 -1.20 -16.88
N ILE A 182 -5.92 -1.47 -18.04
CA ILE A 182 -7.31 -1.07 -18.33
C ILE A 182 -8.28 -1.52 -17.22
N ILE A 183 -8.19 -2.78 -16.78
CA ILE A 183 -9.04 -3.31 -15.72
C ILE A 183 -8.74 -2.63 -14.38
N SER A 184 -7.46 -2.54 -13.99
CA SER A 184 -7.06 -1.92 -12.73
C SER A 184 -7.46 -0.45 -12.66
N GLU A 185 -7.33 0.26 -13.77
CA GLU A 185 -7.72 1.67 -13.93
C GLU A 185 -9.23 1.88 -13.76
N ARG A 186 -10.00 0.96 -14.32
CA ARG A 186 -11.46 0.97 -14.24
C ARG A 186 -11.94 0.60 -12.84
N GLN A 187 -11.30 -0.37 -12.20
CA GLN A 187 -11.61 -0.74 -10.83
C GLN A 187 -11.09 0.27 -9.79
N ARG A 188 -10.48 1.39 -10.20
CA ARG A 188 -9.96 2.40 -9.26
C ARG A 188 -11.10 2.99 -8.44
N ASN A 189 -11.01 2.79 -7.13
CA ASN A 189 -11.44 3.76 -6.14
C ASN A 189 -10.21 4.41 -5.54
N THR A 190 -9.75 5.49 -6.16
CA THR A 190 -8.91 6.42 -5.43
C THR A 190 -9.83 7.49 -4.86
N ASP A 191 -10.21 7.36 -3.60
CA ASP A 191 -10.90 8.44 -2.90
C ASP A 191 -9.86 9.52 -2.56
N ILE A 192 -10.00 10.69 -3.17
CA ILE A 192 -9.06 11.82 -3.00
C ILE A 192 -9.79 12.95 -2.29
N GLU A 193 -9.41 13.20 -1.04
CA GLU A 193 -9.87 14.35 -0.28
C GLU A 193 -8.88 15.51 -0.48
N ALA A 194 -9.34 16.61 -1.11
CA ALA A 194 -8.55 17.83 -1.25
C ALA A 194 -8.89 18.81 -0.12
N ILE A 195 -7.92 19.05 0.77
CA ILE A 195 -8.13 19.83 2.00
C ILE A 195 -7.22 21.05 1.97
N ALA A 196 -7.79 22.20 1.63
CA ALA A 196 -7.07 23.45 1.43
C ALA A 196 -7.15 24.39 2.64
N ASP A 197 -6.00 24.89 3.08
CA ASP A 197 -5.92 26.07 3.94
C ASP A 197 -6.19 27.34 3.10
N PRO A 198 -6.60 28.48 3.70
CA PRO A 198 -6.69 29.75 3.00
C PRO A 198 -5.34 30.18 2.42
N ASN A 199 -5.32 30.59 1.15
CA ASN A 199 -4.13 31.06 0.42
C ASN A 199 -2.97 30.04 0.49
N PRO A 200 -3.16 28.82 -0.01
CA PRO A 200 -2.16 27.76 0.10
C PRO A 200 -0.91 28.12 -0.69
N LYS A 201 0.27 27.92 -0.07
CA LYS A 201 1.57 28.08 -0.74
C LYS A 201 2.11 26.78 -1.32
N PHE A 202 1.63 25.65 -0.81
CA PHE A 202 2.10 24.33 -1.16
C PHE A 202 0.92 23.41 -1.46
N GLY A 203 1.09 22.51 -2.41
CA GLY A 203 0.30 21.29 -2.53
C GLY A 203 1.15 20.11 -2.10
N ARG A 204 0.57 19.11 -1.43
CA ARG A 204 1.25 17.83 -1.21
C ARG A 204 0.30 16.67 -1.37
N VAL A 205 0.86 15.54 -1.80
CA VAL A 205 0.16 14.26 -1.82
C VAL A 205 0.43 13.54 -0.50
N ILE A 206 -0.59 12.96 0.12
CA ILE A 206 -0.45 12.03 1.24
C ILE A 206 -1.18 10.76 0.85
N ILE A 207 -0.45 9.66 0.67
CA ILE A 207 -1.06 8.39 0.25
C ILE A 207 -1.38 7.57 1.50
N ALA A 208 -2.65 7.45 1.84
CA ALA A 208 -3.16 6.64 2.93
C ALA A 208 -3.28 5.18 2.50
N GLY A 209 -2.14 4.48 2.48
CA GLY A 209 -2.06 3.07 2.10
C GLY A 209 -0.71 2.70 1.47
N PRO A 210 -0.56 1.44 1.02
CA PRO A 210 0.64 1.01 0.32
C PRO A 210 0.74 1.68 -1.06
N TRP A 211 1.97 1.92 -1.52
CA TRP A 211 2.27 2.48 -2.84
C TRP A 211 3.50 1.82 -3.45
N GLU A 212 3.39 1.46 -4.72
CA GLU A 212 4.42 0.66 -5.42
C GLU A 212 5.34 1.52 -6.30
N GLY A 213 4.97 2.77 -6.58
CA GLY A 213 5.75 3.64 -7.45
C GLY A 213 5.66 3.32 -8.95
N ASN A 214 4.57 2.68 -9.39
CA ASN A 214 4.32 2.37 -10.79
C ASN A 214 3.99 3.64 -11.60
N ILE A 215 4.61 3.82 -12.77
CA ILE A 215 4.46 5.01 -13.61
C ILE A 215 3.04 5.26 -14.10
N THR A 216 2.32 4.21 -14.52
CA THR A 216 0.94 4.31 -15.01
C THR A 216 0.02 4.75 -13.87
N ARG A 217 0.19 4.14 -12.68
CA ARG A 217 -0.59 4.53 -11.48
C ARG A 217 -0.26 5.94 -11.01
N ALA A 218 1.02 6.32 -11.02
CA ALA A 218 1.47 7.66 -10.65
C ALA A 218 0.89 8.73 -11.58
N LYS A 219 0.89 8.47 -12.90
CA LYS A 219 0.33 9.39 -13.90
C LYS A 219 -1.16 9.61 -13.67
N ALA A 220 -1.92 8.54 -13.54
CA ALA A 220 -3.35 8.67 -13.33
C ALA A 220 -3.70 9.33 -12.00
N LEU A 221 -2.96 9.04 -10.93
CA LEU A 221 -3.15 9.73 -9.66
C LEU A 221 -2.94 11.25 -9.81
N MET A 222 -1.94 11.68 -10.60
CA MET A 222 -1.74 13.11 -10.87
C MET A 222 -2.92 13.71 -11.65
N GLU A 223 -3.45 12.99 -12.65
CA GLU A 223 -4.63 13.42 -13.40
C GLU A 223 -5.88 13.53 -12.52
N ASP A 224 -6.10 12.55 -11.62
CA ASP A 224 -7.20 12.56 -10.65
C ASP A 224 -7.05 13.74 -9.65
N ILE A 225 -5.83 14.00 -9.17
CA ILE A 225 -5.56 15.15 -8.29
C ILE A 225 -5.85 16.48 -8.99
N ILE A 226 -5.50 16.62 -10.27
CA ILE A 226 -5.80 17.83 -11.05
C ILE A 226 -7.32 18.05 -11.15
N GLN A 227 -8.11 16.99 -11.29
CA GLN A 227 -9.58 17.09 -11.30
C GLN A 227 -10.14 17.52 -9.95
N GLN A 228 -9.53 17.09 -8.85
CA GLN A 228 -9.91 17.46 -7.48
C GLN A 228 -9.25 18.77 -7.01
N TRP A 229 -8.47 19.43 -7.87
CA TRP A 229 -7.75 20.62 -7.49
C TRP A 229 -8.73 21.79 -7.28
N PRO A 230 -8.71 22.47 -6.12
CA PRO A 230 -9.56 23.65 -5.91
C PRO A 230 -9.25 24.75 -6.95
N THR A 231 -10.21 25.07 -7.82
CA THR A 231 -10.00 25.82 -9.08
C THR A 231 -9.41 27.23 -8.92
N GLN A 232 -9.50 27.82 -7.73
CA GLN A 232 -8.99 29.16 -7.42
C GLN A 232 -7.57 29.16 -6.82
N ASP A 233 -7.03 27.99 -6.46
CA ASP A 233 -5.79 27.89 -5.70
C ASP A 233 -4.61 27.46 -6.60
N ARG A 234 -3.56 28.29 -6.63
CA ARG A 234 -2.29 28.00 -7.29
C ARG A 234 -1.16 28.02 -6.26
N VAL A 235 -0.29 27.03 -6.30
CA VAL A 235 0.76 26.81 -5.28
C VAL A 235 2.16 26.99 -5.87
N ALA A 236 3.15 27.30 -5.05
CA ALA A 236 4.53 27.37 -5.50
C ALA A 236 5.10 25.97 -5.80
N PHE A 237 4.86 25.02 -4.89
CA PHE A 237 5.34 23.65 -5.03
C PHE A 237 4.20 22.65 -4.87
N PHE A 238 4.21 21.63 -5.72
CA PHE A 238 3.45 20.41 -5.53
C PHE A 238 4.39 19.24 -5.17
N VAL A 239 4.14 18.58 -4.03
CA VAL A 239 5.11 17.67 -3.40
C VAL A 239 4.60 16.23 -3.33
N THR A 240 5.34 15.28 -3.90
CA THR A 240 5.02 13.85 -3.83
C THR A 240 5.82 13.11 -2.73
N PRO A 241 5.41 11.89 -2.32
CA PRO A 241 6.20 11.06 -1.40
C PRO A 241 7.55 10.64 -1.98
N GLY A 242 8.43 10.10 -1.11
CA GLY A 242 9.57 9.29 -1.56
C GLY A 242 9.09 8.00 -2.22
N ALA A 243 9.84 7.46 -3.20
CA ALA A 243 9.39 6.37 -4.07
C ALA A 243 8.00 6.57 -4.71
N PHE A 244 7.59 7.83 -4.96
CA PHE A 244 6.37 8.10 -5.71
C PHE A 244 6.44 7.50 -7.11
N LEU A 245 7.64 7.52 -7.69
CA LEU A 245 7.99 6.79 -8.90
C LEU A 245 9.13 5.80 -8.63
N ARG A 246 9.16 4.70 -9.36
CA ARG A 246 10.31 3.79 -9.42
C ARG A 246 10.82 3.64 -10.85
N PHE A 247 12.14 3.53 -11.00
CA PHE A 247 12.80 3.31 -12.29
C PHE A 247 13.68 2.04 -12.24
N PRO A 248 13.80 1.29 -13.35
CA PRO A 248 14.65 0.11 -13.43
C PRO A 248 16.13 0.51 -13.43
N TRP A 249 16.99 -0.44 -13.09
CA TRP A 249 18.43 -0.28 -13.25
C TRP A 249 18.83 -0.22 -14.73
N PRO A 250 19.84 0.60 -15.10
CA PRO A 250 20.45 0.56 -16.43
C PRO A 250 20.92 -0.87 -16.78
N GLU A 251 20.78 -1.28 -18.05
CA GLU A 251 21.17 -2.63 -18.50
C GLU A 251 22.65 -2.96 -18.20
N HIS A 252 23.50 -1.94 -18.25
CA HIS A 252 24.92 -2.04 -17.90
C HIS A 252 25.21 -1.13 -16.72
N PHE A 253 24.96 -1.63 -15.51
CA PHE A 253 25.27 -0.91 -14.27
C PHE A 253 26.62 -1.37 -13.68
N PRO A 254 27.68 -0.55 -13.75
CA PRO A 254 28.92 -0.83 -13.04
C PRO A 254 28.71 -0.54 -11.55
N ALA A 255 28.66 -1.59 -10.73
CA ALA A 255 28.56 -1.43 -9.29
C ALA A 255 29.72 -0.54 -8.76
N PRO A 256 29.43 0.50 -7.95
CA PRO A 256 30.46 1.39 -7.47
C PRO A 256 31.40 0.69 -6.50
N SER A 257 32.68 1.06 -6.53
CA SER A 257 33.68 0.62 -5.55
C SER A 257 33.49 1.27 -4.17
N ASP A 258 32.88 2.46 -4.14
CA ASP A 258 32.51 3.19 -2.93
C ASP A 258 31.08 3.74 -3.10
N ASN A 259 30.14 3.25 -2.30
CA ASN A 259 28.76 3.71 -2.33
C ASN A 259 28.50 4.92 -1.41
N LEU A 260 29.42 5.23 -0.49
CA LEU A 260 29.37 6.43 0.34
C LEU A 260 29.84 7.66 -0.46
N HIS A 261 30.85 7.49 -1.31
CA HIS A 261 31.37 8.53 -2.20
C HIS A 261 31.45 8.01 -3.64
N PRO A 262 30.28 7.74 -4.28
CA PRO A 262 30.26 7.17 -5.62
C PRO A 262 30.86 8.15 -6.65
N PRO A 263 31.46 7.63 -7.73
CA PRO A 263 31.89 8.47 -8.85
C PRO A 263 30.71 9.25 -9.44
N GLU A 264 30.95 10.50 -9.85
CA GLU A 264 29.93 11.37 -10.44
C GLU A 264 29.32 10.77 -11.73
N GLU A 265 30.10 10.00 -12.48
CA GLU A 265 29.62 9.26 -13.65
C GLU A 265 28.53 8.24 -13.28
N THR A 266 28.67 7.56 -12.14
CA THR A 266 27.66 6.61 -11.63
C THR A 266 26.37 7.33 -11.27
N LEU A 267 26.45 8.45 -10.56
CA LEU A 267 25.28 9.27 -10.22
C LEU A 267 24.62 9.88 -11.47
N THR A 268 25.42 10.31 -12.44
CA THR A 268 24.92 10.85 -13.72
C THR A 268 24.18 9.80 -14.53
N LEU A 269 24.72 8.59 -14.65
CA LEU A 269 24.02 7.47 -15.31
C LEU A 269 22.66 7.20 -14.66
N LEU A 270 22.63 7.07 -13.33
CA LEU A 270 21.39 6.78 -12.59
C LEU A 270 20.38 7.92 -12.66
N ARG A 271 20.83 9.18 -12.59
CA ARG A 271 19.96 10.36 -12.76
C ARG A 271 19.37 10.43 -14.16
N ASN A 272 20.14 10.13 -15.20
CA ASN A 272 19.63 10.13 -16.58
C ASN A 272 18.53 9.08 -16.74
N THR A 273 18.71 7.87 -16.21
CA THR A 273 17.68 6.82 -16.22
C THR A 273 16.44 7.22 -15.41
N ALA A 274 16.62 7.85 -14.25
CA ALA A 274 15.53 8.40 -13.46
C ALA A 274 14.77 9.51 -14.22
N GLN A 275 15.49 10.38 -14.93
CA GLN A 275 14.90 11.47 -15.71
C GLN A 275 14.03 10.95 -16.86
N GLU A 276 14.45 9.91 -17.58
CA GLU A 276 13.61 9.28 -18.62
C GLU A 276 12.24 8.84 -18.07
N TYR A 277 12.20 8.39 -16.81
CA TYR A 277 10.96 7.99 -16.14
C TYR A 277 10.13 9.20 -15.69
N CYS A 278 10.77 10.27 -15.21
CA CYS A 278 10.10 11.53 -14.94
C CYS A 278 9.48 12.12 -16.23
N ASP A 279 10.19 12.09 -17.36
CA ASP A 279 9.72 12.61 -18.65
C ASP A 279 8.55 11.78 -19.20
N ARG A 280 8.56 10.45 -18.98
CA ARG A 280 7.42 9.57 -19.32
C ARG A 280 6.19 9.82 -18.44
N LEU A 281 6.40 10.18 -17.17
CA LEU A 281 5.32 10.56 -16.26
C LEU A 281 4.74 11.91 -16.70
N LEU A 282 5.60 12.91 -16.83
CA LEU A 282 5.28 14.30 -17.20
C LEU A 282 5.30 14.51 -18.70
N ASP A 283 4.37 13.87 -19.41
CA ASP A 283 4.15 14.24 -20.81
C ASP A 283 3.69 15.70 -20.95
N GLU A 284 3.71 16.20 -22.18
CA GLU A 284 3.38 17.61 -22.48
C GLU A 284 2.01 18.02 -21.92
N LYS A 285 1.01 17.13 -22.02
CA LYS A 285 -0.34 17.38 -21.53
C LYS A 285 -0.35 17.49 -20.01
N LEU A 286 0.15 16.47 -19.30
CA LEU A 286 0.12 16.46 -17.84
C LEU A 286 0.91 17.62 -17.25
N ARG A 287 2.08 17.92 -17.83
CA ARG A 287 2.89 19.07 -17.40
C ARG A 287 2.14 20.39 -17.58
N SER A 288 1.50 20.60 -18.74
CA SER A 288 0.69 21.79 -19.02
C SER A 288 -0.49 21.90 -18.04
N ASP A 289 -1.15 20.78 -17.75
CA ASP A 289 -2.24 20.72 -16.79
C ASP A 289 -1.77 21.09 -15.37
N LEU A 290 -0.65 20.52 -14.91
CA LEU A 290 -0.05 20.85 -13.62
C LEU A 290 0.45 22.30 -13.54
N ALA A 291 0.99 22.86 -14.63
CA ALA A 291 1.52 24.23 -14.67
C ALA A 291 0.43 25.30 -14.40
N ARG A 292 -0.85 24.95 -14.63
CA ARG A 292 -1.99 25.80 -14.26
C ARG A 292 -2.17 25.91 -12.75
N HIS A 293 -1.70 24.91 -12.00
CA HIS A 293 -1.94 24.74 -10.57
C HIS A 293 -0.69 24.91 -9.70
N ALA A 294 0.50 24.66 -10.23
CA ALA A 294 1.76 24.81 -9.52
C ALA A 294 2.86 25.44 -10.38
N ASP A 295 3.83 26.12 -9.75
CA ASP A 295 5.05 26.57 -10.43
C ASP A 295 6.07 25.42 -10.57
N TYR A 296 6.23 24.64 -9.50
CA TYR A 296 7.19 23.54 -9.44
C TYR A 296 6.52 22.24 -8.98
N LEU A 297 6.96 21.11 -9.54
CA LEU A 297 6.65 19.77 -9.05
C LEU A 297 7.91 19.15 -8.45
N THR A 298 7.77 18.45 -7.33
CA THR A 298 8.85 17.62 -6.76
C THR A 298 8.46 16.16 -6.76
N ILE A 299 9.29 15.32 -7.37
CA ILE A 299 9.05 13.88 -7.57
C ILE A 299 10.10 13.10 -6.78
N GLY A 300 9.66 12.36 -5.76
CA GLY A 300 10.49 11.34 -5.12
C GLY A 300 10.57 10.10 -6.01
N ILE A 301 11.78 9.70 -6.41
CA ILE A 301 12.00 8.63 -7.37
C ILE A 301 13.13 7.69 -6.95
N ASP A 302 12.83 6.39 -6.88
CA ASP A 302 13.72 5.37 -6.34
C ASP A 302 14.07 4.32 -7.40
N SER A 303 15.25 3.71 -7.29
CA SER A 303 15.57 2.52 -8.09
C SER A 303 14.69 1.32 -7.71
N ALA A 304 14.30 0.50 -8.69
CA ALA A 304 13.59 -0.76 -8.49
C ALA A 304 14.43 -1.83 -7.77
N ASP A 305 13.78 -2.92 -7.35
CA ASP A 305 14.33 -3.94 -6.43
C ASP A 305 15.69 -4.57 -6.83
N GLU A 306 16.37 -5.06 -5.79
CA GLU A 306 17.79 -5.42 -5.66
C GLU A 306 18.36 -6.51 -6.60
N THR A 307 17.52 -7.25 -7.33
CA THR A 307 17.97 -8.49 -8.00
C THR A 307 18.94 -8.26 -9.16
N LYS A 308 18.93 -7.07 -9.78
CA LYS A 308 19.82 -6.69 -10.90
C LYS A 308 20.95 -5.74 -10.50
N SER A 309 20.98 -5.26 -9.26
CA SER A 309 21.87 -4.16 -8.81
C SER A 309 22.98 -4.59 -7.87
N ASN A 310 23.24 -5.89 -7.73
CA ASN A 310 24.11 -6.44 -6.68
C ASN A 310 23.69 -6.01 -5.26
N GLY A 311 22.40 -5.73 -5.04
CA GLY A 311 21.87 -5.29 -3.75
C GLY A 311 22.00 -3.79 -3.47
N TYR A 312 22.43 -2.97 -4.43
CA TYR A 312 22.43 -1.51 -4.29
C TYR A 312 21.04 -0.91 -4.49
N GLN A 313 20.83 0.28 -3.91
CA GLN A 313 19.66 1.15 -4.07
C GLN A 313 20.09 2.61 -4.21
N VAL A 314 19.30 3.41 -4.93
CA VAL A 314 19.45 4.88 -4.98
C VAL A 314 18.08 5.53 -4.84
N GLU A 315 18.04 6.66 -4.12
CA GLU A 315 16.82 7.41 -3.84
C GLU A 315 17.07 8.87 -4.25
N PHE A 316 16.33 9.38 -5.23
CA PHE A 316 16.45 10.73 -5.77
C PHE A 316 15.19 11.56 -5.51
N VAL A 317 15.37 12.88 -5.59
CA VAL A 317 14.27 13.84 -5.69
C VAL A 317 14.54 14.75 -6.89
N ALA A 318 13.61 14.75 -7.85
CA ALA A 318 13.60 15.70 -8.95
C ALA A 318 12.75 16.92 -8.56
N VAL A 319 13.26 18.12 -8.82
CA VAL A 319 12.47 19.37 -8.80
C VAL A 319 12.33 19.85 -10.24
N VAL A 320 11.10 19.93 -10.71
CA VAL A 320 10.76 20.26 -12.09
C VAL A 320 10.10 21.62 -12.12
N ASP A 321 10.69 22.57 -12.85
CA ASP A 321 10.01 23.80 -13.23
C ASP A 321 8.95 23.47 -14.30
N LEU A 322 7.67 23.57 -13.94
CA LEU A 322 6.59 23.14 -14.84
C LEU A 322 6.45 24.04 -16.07
N LYS A 323 6.95 25.29 -16.00
CA LYS A 323 6.94 26.23 -17.11
C LYS A 323 8.07 25.96 -18.10
N THR A 324 9.29 25.79 -17.60
CA THR A 324 10.49 25.66 -18.43
C THR A 324 10.89 24.21 -18.74
N ASN A 325 10.28 23.24 -18.03
CA ASN A 325 10.64 21.82 -18.06
C ASN A 325 12.10 21.56 -17.65
N GLN A 326 12.68 22.44 -16.82
CA GLN A 326 14.03 22.26 -16.30
C GLN A 326 14.00 21.42 -15.02
N TYR A 327 14.97 20.51 -14.91
CA TYR A 327 15.15 19.63 -13.76
C TYR A 327 16.31 20.10 -12.88
N PHE A 328 16.07 20.09 -11.58
CA PHE A 328 17.10 20.15 -10.55
C PHE A 328 17.05 18.86 -9.75
N TRP A 329 18.22 18.31 -9.42
CA TRP A 329 18.32 16.99 -8.82
C TRP A 329 19.04 17.04 -7.49
N THR A 330 18.49 16.31 -6.52
CA THR A 330 19.20 15.89 -5.31
C THR A 330 18.83 14.43 -5.03
N GLY A 331 19.33 13.88 -3.94
CA GLY A 331 18.97 12.55 -3.50
C GLY A 331 19.41 12.28 -2.08
N LYS A 332 19.23 11.04 -1.65
CA LYS A 332 19.48 10.69 -0.27
C LYS A 332 20.96 10.70 0.06
N SER A 333 21.29 11.53 1.03
CA SER A 333 22.64 11.79 1.51
C SER A 333 22.87 11.20 2.90
N TYR A 334 21.81 10.86 3.63
CA TYR A 334 21.90 10.33 4.99
C TYR A 334 21.06 9.05 5.17
N PRO A 335 21.63 7.86 4.88
CA PRO A 335 20.96 6.58 5.12
C PRO A 335 20.80 6.26 6.60
N ASP A 336 19.84 5.39 6.91
CA ASP A 336 19.83 4.68 8.19
C ASP A 336 20.96 3.61 8.25
N SER A 337 21.15 2.99 9.41
CA SER A 337 22.25 2.03 9.57
C SER A 337 22.12 0.78 8.68
N PRO A 338 20.93 0.16 8.51
CA PRO A 338 20.75 -0.96 7.58
C PRO A 338 21.03 -0.62 6.12
N GLN A 339 20.64 0.59 5.66
CA GLN A 339 20.80 1.00 4.26
C GLN A 339 22.21 1.44 3.91
N GLN A 340 23.05 1.79 4.89
CA GLN A 340 24.36 2.41 4.66
C GLN A 340 25.28 1.65 3.69
N ASN A 341 25.24 0.32 3.68
CA ASN A 341 26.10 -0.51 2.82
C ASN A 341 25.53 -0.74 1.41
N ARG A 342 24.29 -0.31 1.16
CA ARG A 342 23.54 -0.55 -0.07
C ARG A 342 23.07 0.72 -0.74
N LEU A 343 22.98 1.84 -0.03
CA LEU A 343 22.60 3.11 -0.61
C LEU A 343 23.79 3.71 -1.38
N ILE A 344 23.59 3.96 -2.67
CA ILE A 344 24.46 4.84 -3.46
C ILE A 344 24.09 6.27 -3.07
N ARG A 345 24.98 6.90 -2.31
CA ARG A 345 24.72 8.18 -1.66
C ARG A 345 24.91 9.34 -2.63
N VAL A 346 24.03 10.33 -2.58
CA VAL A 346 24.35 11.66 -3.12
C VAL A 346 25.29 12.32 -2.11
N SER A 347 26.57 12.41 -2.44
CA SER A 347 27.59 12.89 -1.50
C SER A 347 27.71 14.42 -1.47
N ASP A 348 27.32 15.10 -2.55
CA ASP A 348 27.26 16.55 -2.63
C ASP A 348 26.03 17.10 -1.88
N LEU A 349 26.24 17.57 -0.65
CA LEU A 349 25.18 18.13 0.18
C LEU A 349 24.68 19.49 -0.33
N SER A 350 25.47 20.19 -1.16
CA SER A 350 25.04 21.47 -1.75
C SER A 350 23.89 21.27 -2.74
N SER A 351 23.77 20.08 -3.33
CA SER A 351 22.65 19.70 -4.21
C SER A 351 21.28 19.79 -3.54
N HIS A 352 21.21 19.72 -2.20
CA HIS A 352 19.96 19.90 -1.46
C HIS A 352 19.42 21.33 -1.54
N PHE A 353 20.22 22.31 -1.96
CA PHE A 353 19.86 23.72 -1.95
C PHE A 353 19.67 24.25 -3.38
N ILE A 354 18.47 24.75 -3.66
CA ILE A 354 18.11 25.27 -4.97
C ILE A 354 17.70 26.74 -4.82
N GLN A 355 18.29 27.61 -5.63
CA GLN A 355 17.86 28.99 -5.74
C GLN A 355 16.73 29.09 -6.77
N ILE A 356 15.56 29.54 -6.34
CA ILE A 356 14.42 29.85 -7.23
C ILE A 356 13.89 31.26 -6.96
N PRO A 357 12.97 31.81 -7.78
CA PRO A 357 12.52 33.20 -7.64
C PRO A 357 11.92 33.55 -6.26
N ILE A 358 11.29 32.58 -5.60
CA ILE A 358 10.66 32.79 -4.28
C ILE A 358 11.63 32.60 -3.10
N GLY A 359 12.90 32.31 -3.36
CA GLY A 359 13.95 32.20 -2.36
C GLY A 359 14.77 30.91 -2.45
N LYS A 360 15.60 30.68 -1.43
CA LYS A 360 16.40 29.47 -1.30
C LYS A 360 15.54 28.33 -0.74
N VAL A 361 15.55 27.20 -1.42
CA VAL A 361 14.76 26.01 -1.09
C VAL A 361 15.70 24.88 -0.74
N MET A 362 15.42 24.19 0.37
CA MET A 362 16.11 22.97 0.75
C MET A 362 15.21 21.76 0.46
N VAL A 363 15.73 20.75 -0.23
CA VAL A 363 14.99 19.55 -0.62
C VAL A 363 15.63 18.32 0.00
N LEU A 364 14.84 17.56 0.75
CA LEU A 364 15.32 16.43 1.54
C LEU A 364 14.63 15.13 1.10
N GLY A 365 15.45 14.10 0.84
CA GLY A 365 14.98 12.73 0.81
C GLY A 365 14.56 12.27 2.20
N CYS A 366 13.97 11.07 2.26
CA CYS A 366 13.32 10.52 3.46
C CYS A 366 14.10 10.74 4.77
N HIS A 367 15.23 10.05 4.94
CA HIS A 367 16.03 10.10 6.17
C HIS A 367 17.04 11.26 6.22
N ASP A 368 17.11 12.12 5.20
CA ASP A 368 18.02 13.27 5.21
C ASP A 368 17.71 14.23 6.34
N LEU A 369 16.45 14.35 6.76
CA LEU A 369 16.06 15.11 7.93
C LEU A 369 16.79 14.63 9.22
N LYS A 370 17.24 13.37 9.29
CA LYS A 370 18.02 12.84 10.42
C LYS A 370 19.43 13.42 10.53
N MET A 371 19.92 14.16 9.54
CA MET A 371 21.11 15.01 9.68
C MET A 371 20.97 16.06 10.80
N PHE A 372 19.74 16.38 11.20
CA PHE A 372 19.43 17.32 12.29
C PHE A 372 19.09 16.62 13.61
N SER A 373 19.36 15.32 13.74
CA SER A 373 19.12 14.61 14.99
C SER A 373 20.23 14.87 16.01
N ASN A 374 19.90 15.50 17.14
CA ASN A 374 20.84 15.69 18.26
C ASN A 374 21.37 14.34 18.79
N ARG A 375 20.52 13.30 18.83
CA ARG A 375 20.94 11.94 19.18
C ARG A 375 21.89 11.35 18.14
N GLY A 376 21.60 11.54 16.86
CA GLY A 376 22.46 11.12 15.75
C GLY A 376 23.85 11.76 15.82
N ARG A 377 23.91 13.06 16.12
CA ARG A 377 25.17 13.82 16.31
C ARG A 377 25.99 13.30 17.48
N ALA A 378 25.36 13.03 18.62
CA ALA A 378 26.05 12.45 19.78
C ALA A 378 26.65 11.06 19.46
N ALA A 379 25.90 10.21 18.74
CA ALA A 379 26.38 8.91 18.30
C ALA A 379 27.53 9.03 17.28
N ALA A 380 27.45 9.98 16.34
CA ALA A 380 28.48 10.19 15.32
C ALA A 380 29.86 10.55 15.91
N ASN A 381 29.89 11.12 17.12
CA ASN A 381 31.11 11.48 17.84
C ASN A 381 31.70 10.33 18.68
N THR A 382 30.94 9.27 18.94
CA THR A 382 31.32 8.25 19.93
C THR A 382 31.44 6.84 19.35
N VAL A 383 30.84 6.57 18.19
CA VAL A 383 30.83 5.23 17.56
C VAL A 383 31.99 5.06 16.55
N PRO A 384 32.85 4.03 16.68
CA PRO A 384 33.85 3.73 15.67
C PRO A 384 33.20 3.46 14.29
N GLY A 385 33.71 4.10 13.23
CA GLY A 385 33.18 3.95 11.86
C GLY A 385 32.11 4.98 11.45
N SER A 386 31.73 5.92 12.33
CA SER A 386 30.78 7.00 12.01
C SER A 386 31.41 8.34 11.64
N THR A 387 32.72 8.40 11.41
CA THR A 387 33.46 9.65 11.13
C THR A 387 32.87 10.42 9.95
N TRP A 388 32.42 9.73 8.90
CA TRP A 388 31.78 10.38 7.75
C TRP A 388 30.46 11.08 8.12
N ARG A 389 29.67 10.53 9.07
CA ARG A 389 28.43 11.19 9.55
C ARG A 389 28.75 12.48 10.29
N LYS A 390 29.86 12.51 11.03
CA LYS A 390 30.35 13.74 11.68
C LYS A 390 30.69 14.80 10.65
N THR A 391 31.38 14.44 9.57
CA THR A 391 31.66 15.35 8.44
C THR A 391 30.36 15.88 7.83
N VAL A 392 29.40 15.01 7.54
CA VAL A 392 28.08 15.41 7.00
C VAL A 392 27.36 16.39 7.93
N HIS A 393 27.37 16.16 9.25
CA HIS A 393 26.78 17.08 10.22
C HIS A 393 27.46 18.45 10.24
N GLN A 394 28.78 18.52 10.07
CA GLN A 394 29.52 19.78 10.03
C GLN A 394 29.27 20.54 8.73
N GLU A 395 29.29 19.84 7.61
CA GLU A 395 29.09 20.40 6.28
C GLU A 395 27.66 20.95 6.12
N ILE A 396 26.63 20.19 6.52
CA ILE A 396 25.25 20.66 6.42
C ILE A 396 24.97 21.88 7.32
N ASP A 397 25.66 22.00 8.46
CA ASP A 397 25.53 23.16 9.35
C ASP A 397 26.13 24.42 8.72
N GLN A 398 27.26 24.27 8.02
CA GLN A 398 27.86 25.35 7.24
C GLN A 398 26.93 25.77 6.10
N LEU A 399 26.40 24.80 5.34
CA LEU A 399 25.49 25.06 4.23
C LEU A 399 24.21 25.75 4.69
N ILE A 400 23.57 25.34 5.78
CA ILE A 400 22.37 26.03 6.29
C ILE A 400 22.68 27.49 6.65
N THR A 401 23.83 27.73 7.27
CA THR A 401 24.27 29.08 7.67
C THR A 401 24.52 29.98 6.46
N GLN A 402 25.07 29.40 5.39
CA GLN A 402 25.41 30.09 4.14
C GLN A 402 24.17 30.32 3.26
N GLU A 403 23.42 29.25 3.00
CA GLU A 403 22.31 29.21 2.03
C GLU A 403 21.02 29.82 2.59
N LYS A 404 20.79 29.73 3.92
CA LYS A 404 19.63 30.30 4.62
C LYS A 404 18.29 29.97 3.94
N PRO A 405 17.91 28.67 3.86
CA PRO A 405 16.68 28.26 3.19
C PRO A 405 15.44 28.85 3.87
N VAL A 406 14.51 29.34 3.05
CA VAL A 406 13.21 29.88 3.50
C VAL A 406 12.05 28.90 3.27
N ILE A 407 12.30 27.85 2.47
CA ILE A 407 11.37 26.75 2.20
C ILE A 407 12.13 25.43 2.35
N ILE A 408 11.53 24.44 3.00
CA ILE A 408 12.07 23.09 3.14
C ILE A 408 11.04 22.05 2.71
N LEU A 409 11.40 21.18 1.77
CA LEU A 409 10.55 20.12 1.24
C LEU A 409 11.13 18.76 1.67
N GLN A 410 10.28 17.87 2.17
CA GLN A 410 10.69 16.51 2.56
C GLN A 410 9.85 15.43 1.86
N HIS A 411 10.55 14.40 1.37
CA HIS A 411 10.00 13.26 0.66
C HIS A 411 10.17 11.96 1.45
N PRO A 412 9.47 11.76 2.57
CA PRO A 412 9.54 10.49 3.29
C PRO A 412 8.81 9.39 2.50
N HIS A 413 9.29 8.16 2.62
CA HIS A 413 8.55 6.98 2.18
C HIS A 413 7.30 6.84 3.04
N THR A 414 7.46 6.65 4.35
CA THR A 414 6.34 6.50 5.28
C THR A 414 6.36 7.55 6.39
N THR A 415 5.18 8.00 6.78
CA THR A 415 4.95 8.82 7.98
C THR A 415 3.67 8.38 8.67
N ASP A 416 3.73 7.25 9.37
CA ASP A 416 2.60 6.76 10.19
C ASP A 416 2.54 7.43 11.59
N ARG A 417 3.60 8.15 11.96
CA ARG A 417 3.75 8.87 13.23
C ARG A 417 4.46 10.20 13.02
N TYR A 418 3.80 11.33 13.32
CA TYR A 418 4.43 12.65 13.16
C TYR A 418 5.68 12.84 14.03
N ARG A 419 5.70 12.21 15.22
CA ARG A 419 6.83 12.28 16.16
C ARG A 419 8.12 11.66 15.62
N SER A 420 8.04 10.87 14.55
CA SER A 420 9.23 10.35 13.86
C SER A 420 10.12 11.46 13.31
N TRP A 421 9.53 12.62 12.98
CA TRP A 421 10.21 13.75 12.35
C TRP A 421 10.22 15.02 13.21
N TYR A 422 9.31 15.12 14.19
CA TYR A 422 9.06 16.34 14.95
C TYR A 422 10.32 16.97 15.57
N THR A 423 11.17 16.16 16.20
CA THR A 423 12.38 16.67 16.85
C THR A 423 13.36 17.24 15.83
N GLU A 424 13.59 16.53 14.73
CA GLU A 424 14.50 16.99 13.68
C GLU A 424 13.96 18.19 12.90
N TRP A 425 12.64 18.29 12.70
CA TRP A 425 12.01 19.49 12.14
C TRP A 425 12.24 20.71 13.01
N ASN A 426 12.06 20.60 14.33
CA ASN A 426 12.29 21.72 15.25
C ASN A 426 13.77 22.14 15.27
N GLU A 427 14.69 21.18 15.25
CA GLU A 427 16.12 21.45 15.21
C GLU A 427 16.56 22.11 13.90
N LEU A 428 16.00 21.68 12.77
CA LEU A 428 16.27 22.31 11.48
C LEU A 428 15.67 23.72 11.42
N ALA A 429 14.41 23.88 11.83
CA ALA A 429 13.72 25.16 11.80
C ALA A 429 14.37 26.21 12.71
N SER A 430 14.95 25.82 13.86
CA SER A 430 15.65 26.75 14.76
C SER A 430 16.95 27.31 14.18
N ARG A 431 17.51 26.64 13.17
CA ARG A 431 18.75 27.04 12.47
C ARG A 431 18.49 27.83 11.19
N CYS A 432 17.23 27.92 10.76
CA CYS A 432 16.82 28.63 9.56
C CYS A 432 16.26 30.03 9.92
N PRO A 433 16.04 30.92 8.92
CA PRO A 433 15.35 32.18 9.15
C PRO A 433 13.99 31.99 9.85
N PRO A 434 13.55 32.93 10.72
CA PRO A 434 12.30 32.80 11.48
C PRO A 434 11.05 32.53 10.63
N GLU A 435 11.03 33.04 9.40
CA GLU A 435 9.97 32.91 8.40
C GLU A 435 9.98 31.57 7.65
N VAL A 436 10.93 30.67 7.94
CA VAL A 436 11.05 29.38 7.23
C VAL A 436 9.73 28.63 7.27
N THR A 437 9.32 28.16 6.09
CA THR A 437 8.18 27.27 5.91
C THR A 437 8.69 25.89 5.52
N TYR A 438 7.96 24.86 5.90
CA TYR A 438 8.32 23.50 5.51
C TYR A 438 7.08 22.66 5.25
N ILE A 439 7.24 21.66 4.40
CA ILE A 439 6.19 20.69 4.13
C ILE A 439 6.78 19.32 3.85
N SER A 440 6.15 18.31 4.43
CA SER A 440 6.48 16.91 4.22
C SER A 440 5.30 16.18 3.59
N SER A 441 5.58 15.40 2.55
CA SER A 441 4.64 14.46 1.94
C SER A 441 4.73 13.09 2.65
N GLY A 442 4.35 11.99 2.00
CA GLY A 442 4.60 10.63 2.46
C GLY A 442 3.41 9.68 2.39
N LEU A 443 3.70 8.40 2.61
CA LEU A 443 2.71 7.35 2.83
C LEU A 443 2.22 7.40 4.28
N TYR A 444 0.94 7.62 4.51
CA TYR A 444 0.29 7.36 5.80
C TYR A 444 -0.02 5.86 5.89
N TYR A 445 1.02 5.08 6.17
CA TYR A 445 0.95 3.61 6.13
C TYR A 445 1.93 2.97 7.11
N TYR A 446 1.49 1.91 7.78
CA TYR A 446 2.30 1.12 8.70
C TYR A 446 2.18 -0.39 8.42
N TYR A 447 2.56 -0.81 7.21
CA TYR A 447 2.72 -2.23 6.84
C TYR A 447 1.51 -3.12 7.19
N GLY A 448 0.29 -2.62 6.99
CA GLY A 448 -0.96 -3.33 7.29
C GLY A 448 -1.41 -3.24 8.75
N GLU A 449 -0.61 -2.64 9.65
CA GLU A 449 -1.01 -2.27 11.01
C GLU A 449 -1.61 -0.85 11.04
N LYS A 450 -2.29 -0.51 12.14
CA LYS A 450 -2.82 0.84 12.38
C LYS A 450 -1.68 1.84 12.55
N CYS A 451 -1.75 2.98 11.87
CA CYS A 451 -0.78 4.07 12.03
C CYS A 451 -0.76 4.60 13.47
N ARG A 452 0.44 4.93 13.98
CA ARG A 452 0.67 5.29 15.38
C ARG A 452 0.26 6.72 15.75
N SER A 453 -0.09 7.55 14.77
CA SER A 453 -0.71 8.86 14.97
C SER A 453 -1.89 8.99 14.02
N SER A 454 -2.84 9.87 14.34
CA SER A 454 -3.94 10.14 13.42
C SER A 454 -3.43 10.81 12.14
N LEU A 455 -4.13 10.62 11.03
CA LEU A 455 -3.84 11.32 9.78
C LEU A 455 -3.91 12.84 9.97
N ALA A 456 -4.86 13.33 10.78
CA ALA A 456 -4.98 14.75 11.11
C ALA A 456 -3.72 15.28 11.83
N ASP A 457 -3.16 14.52 12.77
CA ASP A 457 -1.91 14.91 13.45
C ASP A 457 -0.71 14.87 12.49
N VAL A 458 -0.61 13.84 11.65
CA VAL A 458 0.44 13.76 10.63
C VAL A 458 0.36 14.99 9.74
N ARG A 459 -0.81 15.32 9.21
CA ARG A 459 -1.02 16.51 8.39
C ARG A 459 -0.62 17.79 9.10
N LYS A 460 -1.05 17.96 10.35
CA LYS A 460 -0.82 19.18 11.14
C LYS A 460 0.66 19.38 11.49
N TYR A 461 1.35 18.33 11.94
CA TYR A 461 2.69 18.47 12.54
C TYR A 461 3.86 18.23 11.58
N THR A 462 3.59 17.82 10.33
CA THR A 462 4.64 17.65 9.30
C THR A 462 4.66 18.80 8.27
N ARG A 463 4.03 19.93 8.60
CA ARG A 463 4.11 21.17 7.83
C ARG A 463 4.23 22.39 8.74
N ARG A 464 4.71 23.49 8.17
CA ARG A 464 4.66 24.86 8.69
C ARG A 464 4.42 25.79 7.52
N GLY A 465 3.18 26.29 7.42
CA GLY A 465 2.70 27.11 6.30
C GLY A 465 1.39 26.56 5.73
N PRO A 466 0.64 27.39 4.99
CA PRO A 466 -0.64 26.99 4.42
C PRO A 466 -0.44 26.05 3.23
N SER A 467 -1.21 24.96 3.17
CA SER A 467 -1.15 24.00 2.07
C SER A 467 -2.50 23.44 1.65
N ILE A 468 -2.54 22.90 0.43
CA ILE A 468 -3.53 21.92 -0.02
C ILE A 468 -2.96 20.53 0.26
N ASP A 469 -3.67 19.75 1.06
CA ASP A 469 -3.35 18.35 1.29
C ASP A 469 -4.28 17.50 0.41
N PHE A 470 -3.71 16.79 -0.56
CA PHE A 470 -4.42 15.76 -1.33
C PHE A 470 -4.23 14.42 -0.62
N VAL A 471 -5.24 14.02 0.16
CA VAL A 471 -5.25 12.73 0.87
C VAL A 471 -5.81 11.68 -0.07
N VAL A 472 -4.97 10.71 -0.42
CA VAL A 472 -5.25 9.66 -1.39
C VAL A 472 -5.49 8.36 -0.65
N HIS A 473 -6.74 7.91 -0.57
CA HIS A 473 -7.07 6.64 0.08
C HIS A 473 -6.93 5.48 -0.91
N VAL A 474 -6.01 4.57 -0.59
CA VAL A 474 -5.83 3.32 -1.35
C VAL A 474 -6.67 2.24 -0.67
N GLU A 475 -7.56 1.57 -1.40
CA GLU A 475 -8.51 0.59 -0.84
C GLU A 475 -7.86 -0.46 0.08
N GLY A 476 -8.61 -0.85 1.11
CA GLY A 476 -8.18 -1.73 2.21
C GLY A 476 -7.94 -1.03 3.56
N THR A 477 -8.09 0.30 3.65
CA THR A 477 -7.73 1.08 4.86
C THR A 477 -8.84 1.97 5.44
N HIS A 478 -10.08 1.91 4.92
CA HIS A 478 -11.22 2.60 5.55
C HIS A 478 -11.54 1.98 6.93
N GLN A 479 -10.99 2.56 8.00
CA GLN A 479 -11.69 2.60 9.28
C GLN A 479 -12.56 3.85 9.26
N SER A 480 -13.86 3.67 9.07
CA SER A 480 -14.84 4.77 9.14
C SER A 480 -14.65 5.51 10.46
N THR A 481 -14.50 6.83 10.37
CA THR A 481 -14.55 7.76 11.48
C THR A 481 -15.99 7.85 12.02
N ALA A 482 -16.38 6.88 12.84
CA ALA A 482 -17.50 7.03 13.75
C ALA A 482 -16.95 7.21 15.18
N THR A 483 -17.05 8.45 15.65
CA THR A 483 -17.01 8.94 17.03
C THR A 483 -17.11 7.89 18.14
N ILE A 484 -16.07 7.79 19.00
CA ILE A 484 -16.22 7.61 20.46
C ILE A 484 -15.13 8.42 21.17
N ALA A 485 -15.58 9.29 22.07
CA ALA A 485 -14.79 10.15 22.93
C ALA A 485 -14.28 9.42 24.20
N GLU A 486 -13.15 9.92 24.71
CA GLU A 486 -12.70 9.96 26.11
C GLU A 486 -12.57 8.66 26.95
N ASN A 487 -11.32 8.28 27.29
CA ASN A 487 -10.76 8.41 28.65
C ASN A 487 -9.26 7.95 28.74
N LEU A 488 -8.44 8.75 29.43
CA LEU A 488 -7.00 8.62 29.79
C LEU A 488 -6.81 7.72 31.05
N PRO A 489 -5.60 7.48 31.64
CA PRO A 489 -4.19 7.60 31.20
C PRO A 489 -3.27 6.40 31.60
N GLY A 490 -2.02 6.33 31.08
CA GLY A 490 -0.96 5.49 31.69
C GLY A 490 0.37 5.51 30.92
N LYS A 491 1.45 5.95 31.57
CA LYS A 491 2.82 6.06 31.03
C LYS A 491 3.56 4.72 31.13
N THR A 492 4.30 4.33 30.09
CA THR A 492 5.59 3.62 30.20
C THR A 492 6.47 3.86 28.96
N LYS A 493 7.78 3.99 29.19
CA LYS A 493 8.83 4.32 28.21
C LYS A 493 9.11 3.12 27.28
N PRO A 494 9.53 3.33 26.02
CA PRO A 494 10.03 2.23 25.19
C PRO A 494 11.55 2.02 25.36
N GLU A 495 11.92 0.78 25.65
CA GLU A 495 13.29 0.23 25.61
C GLU A 495 13.80 0.01 24.16
N GLU A 496 15.11 -0.07 24.02
CA GLU A 496 15.87 -0.08 22.76
C GLU A 496 15.81 -1.41 21.98
N PRO A 497 15.87 -1.41 20.64
CA PRO A 497 15.83 -2.63 19.85
C PRO A 497 17.19 -3.34 19.77
N GLU A 498 17.20 -4.60 20.21
CA GLU A 498 18.29 -5.57 20.09
C GLU A 498 18.70 -5.90 18.63
N LYS A 499 20.01 -6.10 18.45
CA LYS A 499 20.75 -6.36 17.21
C LYS A 499 20.37 -7.71 16.56
N ARG A 500 20.12 -7.72 15.24
CA ARG A 500 20.00 -8.95 14.43
C ARG A 500 21.35 -9.40 13.86
N ILE A 501 21.66 -10.69 14.06
CA ILE A 501 22.84 -11.43 13.58
C ILE A 501 22.58 -11.99 12.15
N PRO A 502 23.60 -12.13 11.27
CA PRO A 502 23.40 -12.48 9.86
C PRO A 502 23.06 -13.96 9.59
N ALA A 503 22.39 -14.20 8.47
CA ALA A 503 21.87 -15.48 8.00
C ALA A 503 22.98 -16.51 7.67
N LYS A 504 22.97 -17.65 8.38
CA LYS A 504 23.59 -18.90 7.92
C LYS A 504 22.56 -19.68 7.06
N ALA A 505 23.07 -20.36 6.04
CA ALA A 505 22.33 -21.21 5.10
C ALA A 505 21.16 -21.96 5.75
N GLN A 506 19.94 -21.74 5.24
CA GLN A 506 18.73 -22.38 5.75
C GLN A 506 18.78 -23.88 5.45
N LYS A 507 18.87 -24.70 6.50
CA LYS A 507 18.61 -26.15 6.42
C LYS A 507 17.10 -26.35 6.32
N GLN A 508 16.64 -27.12 5.34
CA GLN A 508 15.22 -27.47 5.14
C GLN A 508 14.71 -28.38 6.28
N TYR A 509 13.47 -28.17 6.72
CA TYR A 509 12.79 -28.95 7.76
C TYR A 509 12.28 -30.30 7.21
N HIS A 510 11.85 -31.21 8.10
CA HIS A 510 11.11 -32.41 7.67
C HIS A 510 9.75 -31.97 7.07
N PRO A 511 9.24 -32.59 5.98
CA PRO A 511 8.01 -32.14 5.31
C PRO A 511 6.79 -32.02 6.24
N GLU A 512 6.62 -32.95 7.17
CA GLU A 512 5.50 -32.93 8.12
C GLU A 512 5.62 -31.74 9.10
N PHE A 513 6.84 -31.39 9.48
CA PHE A 513 7.10 -30.22 10.33
C PHE A 513 6.98 -28.91 9.53
N GLU A 514 7.36 -28.92 8.24
CA GLU A 514 7.15 -27.78 7.34
C GLU A 514 5.66 -27.47 7.17
N ASN A 515 4.82 -28.48 7.01
CA ASN A 515 3.36 -28.33 6.98
C ASN A 515 2.81 -27.72 8.29
N LEU A 516 3.34 -28.15 9.45
CA LEU A 516 2.99 -27.56 10.74
C LEU A 516 3.34 -26.06 10.82
N ILE A 517 4.54 -25.68 10.34
CA ILE A 517 4.98 -24.28 10.34
C ILE A 517 4.19 -23.44 9.35
N GLU A 518 3.81 -24.00 8.19
CA GLU A 518 2.96 -23.29 7.23
C GLU A 518 1.55 -23.08 7.77
N THR A 519 0.96 -24.12 8.38
CA THR A 519 -0.34 -24.01 9.06
C THR A 519 -0.29 -22.95 10.16
N TYR A 520 0.80 -22.90 10.94
CA TYR A 520 1.00 -21.84 11.92
C TYR A 520 1.11 -20.45 11.28
N ARG A 521 1.78 -20.33 10.13
CA ARG A 521 1.90 -19.07 9.38
C ARG A 521 0.55 -18.57 8.89
N GLU A 522 -0.27 -19.46 8.33
CA GLU A 522 -1.60 -19.15 7.85
C GLU A 522 -2.52 -18.72 9.01
N MET A 523 -2.54 -19.48 10.11
CA MET A 523 -3.39 -19.19 11.26
C MET A 523 -2.95 -17.95 12.05
N ALA A 524 -1.64 -17.71 12.19
CA ALA A 524 -1.13 -16.53 12.89
C ALA A 524 -1.19 -15.25 12.02
N GLY A 525 -1.29 -15.39 10.70
CA GLY A 525 -1.33 -14.29 9.75
C GLY A 525 -0.23 -13.24 10.01
N PRO A 526 -0.58 -11.95 10.20
CA PRO A 526 0.40 -10.89 10.44
C PRO A 526 1.13 -10.98 11.79
N LEU A 527 0.66 -11.81 12.72
CA LEU A 527 1.34 -12.09 13.99
C LEU A 527 2.49 -13.10 13.84
N PHE A 528 2.59 -13.77 12.69
CA PHE A 528 3.69 -14.70 12.43
C PHE A 528 5.05 -13.98 12.45
N ARG A 529 5.95 -14.45 13.31
CA ARG A 529 7.34 -13.99 13.36
C ARG A 529 8.25 -15.21 13.32
N LYS A 530 9.14 -15.28 12.31
CA LYS A 530 10.14 -16.35 12.21
C LYS A 530 11.12 -16.29 13.39
N GLY A 531 11.05 -17.26 14.30
CA GLY A 531 11.98 -17.41 15.42
C GLY A 531 13.33 -17.99 14.98
N GLY A 532 14.42 -17.45 15.53
CA GLY A 532 15.79 -17.64 15.04
C GLY A 532 16.58 -18.77 15.70
N THR A 533 16.13 -20.02 15.60
CA THR A 533 16.99 -21.19 15.87
C THR A 533 16.88 -22.24 14.77
N SER A 534 18.03 -22.84 14.44
CA SER A 534 18.24 -23.69 13.26
C SER A 534 18.55 -25.14 13.67
N SER A 535 17.73 -25.76 14.53
CA SER A 535 17.70 -27.22 14.58
C SER A 535 16.65 -27.72 13.58
N LYS A 536 16.88 -28.87 12.95
CA LYS A 536 15.91 -29.47 12.02
C LYS A 536 14.63 -29.96 12.71
N GLU A 537 14.63 -29.97 14.04
CA GLU A 537 13.65 -30.62 14.89
C GLU A 537 12.89 -29.62 15.78
N ASN A 538 13.31 -28.36 15.89
CA ASN A 538 12.63 -27.36 16.72
C ASN A 538 12.41 -26.05 15.96
N TYR A 539 11.29 -25.40 16.24
CA TYR A 539 10.92 -24.08 15.72
C TYR A 539 10.45 -23.18 16.87
N VAL A 540 11.09 -22.03 17.03
CA VAL A 540 10.71 -21.04 18.04
C VAL A 540 9.55 -20.21 17.54
N VAL A 541 8.50 -20.14 18.35
CA VAL A 541 7.39 -19.21 18.16
C VAL A 541 7.72 -17.90 18.88
N LYS A 542 7.74 -16.79 18.14
CA LYS A 542 8.03 -15.48 18.72
C LYS A 542 6.76 -14.64 18.85
N ILE A 543 6.31 -14.44 20.08
CA ILE A 543 5.30 -13.44 20.43
C ILE A 543 5.99 -12.07 20.55
N LYS A 544 5.27 -10.99 20.20
CA LYS A 544 5.82 -9.62 20.07
C LYS A 544 6.43 -9.10 21.38
N GLU A 545 6.01 -9.61 22.54
CA GLU A 545 6.53 -9.24 23.87
C GLU A 545 6.67 -10.50 24.74
N MET A 546 7.88 -11.04 24.87
CA MET A 546 8.19 -12.11 25.83
C MET A 546 9.43 -11.71 26.63
N PRO A 547 9.43 -11.87 27.97
CA PRO A 547 10.60 -11.60 28.78
C PRO A 547 11.82 -12.41 28.30
N PRO A 548 13.02 -11.82 28.29
CA PRO A 548 14.25 -12.54 27.95
C PRO A 548 14.40 -13.82 28.78
N GLY A 549 14.49 -14.97 28.12
CA GLY A 549 14.60 -16.27 28.78
C GLY A 549 13.29 -17.05 28.90
N VAL A 550 12.16 -16.53 28.42
CA VAL A 550 10.90 -17.27 28.26
C VAL A 550 10.59 -17.47 26.78
N MET A 551 10.29 -18.71 26.35
CA MET A 551 10.10 -19.05 24.94
C MET A 551 9.02 -20.11 24.73
N TYR A 552 8.34 -20.03 23.57
CA TYR A 552 7.45 -21.08 23.09
C TYR A 552 8.06 -21.82 21.89
N TYR A 553 7.87 -23.13 21.81
CA TYR A 553 8.41 -23.97 20.74
C TYR A 553 7.38 -24.93 20.14
N PHE A 554 7.45 -25.09 18.82
CA PHE A 554 7.08 -26.34 18.19
C PHE A 554 8.31 -27.24 18.14
N CYS A 555 8.16 -28.50 18.52
CA CYS A 555 9.20 -29.52 18.37
C CYS A 555 8.65 -30.70 17.59
N HIS A 556 9.51 -31.34 16.81
CA HIS A 556 9.24 -32.56 16.06
C HIS A 556 10.27 -33.62 16.46
N PHE A 557 9.78 -34.80 16.83
CA PHE A 557 10.59 -35.95 17.22
C PHE A 557 10.38 -37.10 16.23
N PRO A 558 11.10 -37.11 15.10
CA PRO A 558 10.84 -38.08 14.01
C PRO A 558 10.99 -39.53 14.45
N GLN A 559 11.92 -39.82 15.37
CA GLN A 559 12.17 -41.18 15.87
C GLN A 559 11.04 -41.67 16.80
N GLU A 560 10.41 -40.75 17.51
CA GLU A 560 9.34 -41.04 18.47
C GLU A 560 7.94 -40.86 17.87
N LYS A 561 7.87 -40.41 16.61
CA LYS A 561 6.62 -40.20 15.87
C LYS A 561 5.66 -39.26 16.59
N LYS A 562 6.17 -38.10 17.03
CA LYS A 562 5.41 -37.11 17.79
C LYS A 562 5.79 -35.67 17.45
N PHE A 563 4.82 -34.78 17.62
CA PHE A 563 5.01 -33.33 17.73
C PHE A 563 4.85 -32.89 19.19
N SER A 564 5.36 -31.71 19.52
CA SER A 564 4.98 -31.06 20.77
C SER A 564 4.88 -29.55 20.65
N VAL A 565 4.06 -28.97 21.51
CA VAL A 565 4.13 -27.54 21.86
C VAL A 565 4.74 -27.41 23.24
N GLU A 566 5.59 -26.40 23.44
CA GLU A 566 6.38 -26.26 24.67
C GLU A 566 6.45 -24.81 25.12
N LEU A 567 6.36 -24.57 26.44
CA LEU A 567 6.79 -23.35 27.12
C LEU A 567 8.09 -23.64 27.89
N ALA A 568 9.13 -22.84 27.63
CA ALA A 568 10.44 -22.99 28.28
C ALA A 568 10.85 -21.71 29.02
N VAL A 569 11.42 -21.88 30.22
CA VAL A 569 11.96 -20.81 31.06
C VAL A 569 13.42 -21.10 31.41
N ASN A 570 14.32 -20.17 31.09
CA ASN A 570 15.73 -20.25 31.49
C ASN A 570 15.91 -19.70 32.90
N LYS A 571 16.29 -20.55 33.84
CA LYS A 571 16.47 -20.17 35.24
C LYS A 571 17.49 -19.05 35.46
N ALA A 572 18.52 -18.96 34.62
CA ALA A 572 19.56 -17.95 34.77
C ALA A 572 19.12 -16.58 34.22
N ARG A 573 18.27 -16.55 33.19
CA ARG A 573 17.84 -15.31 32.52
C ARG A 573 16.50 -14.79 33.04
N ALA A 574 15.62 -15.68 33.48
CA ALA A 574 14.26 -15.38 33.89
C ALA A 574 13.89 -16.11 35.21
N PRO A 575 14.71 -15.99 36.28
CA PRO A 575 14.51 -16.72 37.54
C PRO A 575 13.16 -16.44 38.19
N GLN A 576 12.58 -15.25 37.99
CA GLN A 576 11.27 -14.88 38.52
C GLN A 576 10.12 -15.76 37.99
N PHE A 577 10.31 -16.41 36.84
CA PHE A 577 9.32 -17.30 36.22
C PHE A 577 9.48 -18.78 36.61
N GLU A 578 10.47 -19.14 37.43
CA GLU A 578 10.68 -20.52 37.86
C GLU A 578 9.48 -21.06 38.65
N THR A 579 8.95 -20.27 39.60
CA THR A 579 7.78 -20.69 40.38
C THR A 579 6.55 -20.81 39.49
N MET A 580 6.31 -19.81 38.64
CA MET A 580 5.17 -19.79 37.70
C MET A 580 5.15 -21.03 36.80
N ILE A 581 6.26 -21.40 36.15
CA ILE A 581 6.23 -22.57 35.26
C ILE A 581 6.04 -23.90 36.03
N ARG A 582 6.47 -23.97 37.30
CA ARG A 582 6.21 -25.12 38.17
C ARG A 582 4.76 -25.18 38.65
N ASP A 583 4.11 -24.03 38.83
CA ASP A 583 2.70 -23.94 39.17
C ASP A 583 1.82 -24.29 37.96
N LEU A 584 2.19 -23.81 36.76
CA LEU A 584 1.54 -24.17 35.50
C LEU A 584 1.56 -25.68 35.25
N LYS A 585 2.62 -26.39 35.66
CA LYS A 585 2.65 -27.87 35.59
C LYS A 585 1.47 -28.53 36.31
N GLN A 586 0.99 -27.94 37.41
CA GLN A 586 -0.09 -28.49 38.22
C GLN A 586 -1.48 -28.00 37.76
N LYS A 587 -1.53 -27.09 36.79
CA LYS A 587 -2.76 -26.51 36.25
C LYS A 587 -3.34 -27.44 35.16
N PRO A 588 -4.63 -27.77 35.21
CA PRO A 588 -5.27 -28.48 34.11
C PRO A 588 -5.44 -27.55 32.91
N PHE A 589 -5.03 -28.00 31.73
CA PHE A 589 -5.24 -27.29 30.47
C PHE A 589 -6.38 -27.97 29.71
N GLU A 590 -7.54 -27.33 29.63
CA GLU A 590 -8.80 -27.96 29.16
C GLU A 590 -8.76 -28.49 27.71
N ARG A 591 -7.79 -28.04 26.91
CA ARG A 591 -7.67 -28.36 25.47
C ARG A 591 -6.29 -28.85 25.05
N LEU A 592 -5.40 -29.10 26.02
CA LEU A 592 -4.08 -29.65 25.76
C LEU A 592 -3.99 -31.10 26.27
N PRO A 593 -3.15 -31.93 25.64
CA PRO A 593 -2.87 -33.28 26.14
C PRO A 593 -2.13 -33.22 27.50
N ASP A 594 -1.84 -34.37 28.09
CA ASP A 594 -1.08 -34.41 29.34
C ASP A 594 0.30 -33.76 29.17
N SER A 595 0.62 -32.87 30.11
CA SER A 595 1.90 -32.17 30.10
C SER A 595 3.01 -33.02 30.69
N THR A 596 4.21 -32.89 30.14
CA THR A 596 5.44 -33.40 30.74
C THR A 596 6.30 -32.21 31.15
N PHE A 597 6.85 -32.27 32.37
CA PHE A 597 7.75 -31.24 32.88
C PHE A 597 9.13 -31.83 33.15
N TRP A 598 10.15 -31.18 32.62
CA TRP A 598 11.53 -31.63 32.80
C TRP A 598 12.52 -30.47 32.76
N GLU A 599 13.74 -30.74 33.22
CA GLU A 599 14.82 -29.76 33.30
C GLU A 599 15.95 -30.13 32.34
N GLN A 600 16.40 -29.17 31.54
CA GLN A 600 17.51 -29.34 30.60
C GLN A 600 18.69 -28.46 30.98
N LYS A 601 19.86 -29.05 31.21
CA LYS A 601 21.10 -28.28 31.35
C LYS A 601 21.72 -28.02 29.98
N THR A 602 21.96 -26.75 29.67
CA THR A 602 22.62 -26.31 28.44
C THR A 602 23.81 -25.40 28.77
N LYS A 603 24.58 -25.01 27.75
CA LYS A 603 25.67 -24.03 27.91
C LYS A 603 25.15 -22.65 28.38
N ASP A 604 23.90 -22.33 28.06
CA ASP A 604 23.25 -21.07 28.39
C ASP A 604 22.46 -21.11 29.71
N GLY A 605 22.60 -22.18 30.50
CA GLY A 605 21.92 -22.39 31.79
C GLY A 605 20.93 -23.55 31.80
N THR A 606 20.20 -23.67 32.90
CA THR A 606 19.15 -24.69 33.09
C THR A 606 17.81 -24.15 32.56
N TRP A 607 17.19 -24.91 31.67
CA TRP A 607 15.85 -24.64 31.14
C TRP A 607 14.82 -25.54 31.82
N LEU A 608 13.76 -24.93 32.33
CA LEU A 608 12.55 -25.62 32.77
C LEU A 608 11.59 -25.67 31.58
N ARG A 609 11.07 -26.84 31.25
CA ARG A 609 10.24 -27.04 30.06
C ARG A 609 8.93 -27.71 30.45
N LEU A 610 7.83 -27.08 30.04
CA LEU A 610 6.48 -27.62 30.12
C LEU A 610 6.03 -27.96 28.70
N GLN A 611 5.84 -29.24 28.42
CA GLN A 611 5.71 -29.77 27.05
C GLN A 611 4.46 -30.63 26.89
N PHE A 612 3.78 -30.49 25.76
CA PHE A 612 2.53 -31.15 25.44
C PHE A 612 2.68 -31.93 24.14
N PHE A 613 2.51 -33.26 24.19
CA PHE A 613 2.80 -34.14 23.07
C PHE A 613 1.56 -34.51 22.26
N TYR A 614 1.72 -34.49 20.94
CA TYR A 614 0.75 -34.95 19.95
C TYR A 614 1.38 -36.09 19.15
N PRO A 615 0.60 -37.10 18.71
CA PRO A 615 1.09 -38.09 17.77
C PRO A 615 1.47 -37.42 16.43
N ASP A 616 2.37 -38.01 15.65
CA ASP A 616 2.81 -37.47 14.36
C ASP A 616 1.71 -37.44 13.29
N ASP A 617 0.65 -38.22 13.47
CA ASP A 617 -0.55 -38.21 12.62
C ASP A 617 -1.60 -37.17 13.06
N ALA A 618 -1.35 -36.42 14.15
CA ALA A 618 -2.24 -35.36 14.58
C ALA A 618 -2.35 -34.28 13.48
N PRO A 619 -3.56 -33.80 13.13
CA PRO A 619 -3.70 -32.72 12.16
C PRO A 619 -2.87 -31.50 12.57
N ALA A 620 -2.13 -30.92 11.62
CA ALA A 620 -1.29 -29.74 11.87
C ALA A 620 -2.08 -28.60 12.55
N PHE A 621 -3.32 -28.39 12.12
CA PHE A 621 -4.25 -27.43 12.73
C PHE A 621 -4.45 -27.70 14.23
N THR A 622 -4.61 -28.95 14.65
CA THR A 622 -4.81 -29.34 16.06
C THR A 622 -3.58 -29.02 16.90
N VAL A 623 -2.38 -29.31 16.37
CA VAL A 623 -1.11 -29.02 17.06
C VAL A 623 -0.89 -27.50 17.16
N VAL A 624 -1.21 -26.75 16.10
CA VAL A 624 -1.14 -25.28 16.09
C VAL A 624 -2.15 -24.65 17.04
N GLN A 625 -3.39 -25.15 17.07
CA GLN A 625 -4.38 -24.69 18.03
C GLN A 625 -3.91 -24.94 19.47
N GLY A 626 -3.25 -26.07 19.71
CA GLY A 626 -2.58 -26.33 20.99
C GLY A 626 -1.52 -25.29 21.37
N MET A 627 -0.78 -24.75 20.41
CA MET A 627 0.16 -23.65 20.68
C MET A 627 -0.58 -22.38 21.10
N PHE A 628 -1.64 -22.01 20.39
CA PHE A 628 -2.45 -20.84 20.77
C PHE A 628 -3.10 -21.02 22.14
N ASP A 629 -3.66 -22.19 22.42
CA ASP A 629 -4.27 -22.50 23.71
C ASP A 629 -3.24 -22.46 24.86
N LEU A 630 -2.01 -22.93 24.63
CA LEU A 630 -0.91 -22.83 25.59
C LEU A 630 -0.52 -21.36 25.84
N ILE A 631 -0.41 -20.56 24.77
CA ILE A 631 -0.10 -19.13 24.86
C ILE A 631 -1.21 -18.41 25.63
N ASP A 632 -2.47 -18.56 25.25
CA ASP A 632 -3.60 -17.87 25.86
C ASP A 632 -3.75 -18.19 27.36
N GLN A 633 -3.41 -19.42 27.77
CA GLN A 633 -3.52 -19.85 29.17
C GLN A 633 -2.31 -19.49 30.05
N SER A 634 -1.14 -19.27 29.46
CA SER A 634 0.10 -18.96 30.21
C SER A 634 0.56 -17.52 30.09
N TYR A 635 0.25 -16.84 28.98
CA TYR A 635 0.64 -15.45 28.74
C TYR A 635 0.08 -14.46 29.78
N PRO A 636 -1.17 -14.56 30.26
CA PRO A 636 -1.67 -13.68 31.31
C PRO A 636 -0.88 -13.77 32.62
N GLU A 637 -0.37 -14.97 32.96
CA GLU A 637 0.49 -15.16 34.13
C GLU A 637 1.89 -14.60 33.87
N ILE A 638 2.41 -14.77 32.65
CA ILE A 638 3.72 -14.23 32.26
C ILE A 638 3.71 -12.69 32.23
N ALA A 639 2.63 -12.08 31.73
CA ALA A 639 2.48 -10.64 31.60
C ALA A 639 2.26 -9.90 32.94
N GLN A 640 2.00 -10.63 34.03
CA GLN A 640 1.90 -10.06 35.38
C GLN A 640 3.27 -9.81 36.04
N TYR A 641 4.33 -10.41 35.49
CA TYR A 641 5.72 -10.21 35.91
C TYR A 641 6.45 -9.26 34.97
#